data_AF-A0A2H0Q4T5-F1
#
_entry.id   AF-A0A2H0Q4T5-F1
#
_cell.length_a   1.000
_cell.length_b   1.000
_cell.length_c   1.000
_cell.angle_alpha   90.00
_cell.angle_beta   90.00
_cell.angle_gamma   90.00
#
_symmetry.space_group_name_H-M   'P 1'
#
loop_
_entity.id
_entity.type
_entity.pdbx_description
1 polymer ?
#
loop_
_entity_poly.entity_id
_entity_poly.type
_entity_poly.pdbx_seq_one_letter_code
_entity_poly.pdbx_strand_id
1 'polypeptide(L)'
;MRKILYVFLAILSLNQSQAACTSKRDLIRKVEAEKSVLLQLNSKLGLLLQGQWNNSDDLSSLFTTNISTNEEQKLRIEEIEKGLSSSPYKTSQYQSFYECLEQYDLTNLLKDFSSLSYEVDKKRYFYLTLPSDVQRILLDPSKPITPIYEDIKQLQERILVIKQESPQLALQEEDLIKDIIKRLESSLETSSTLLQLNNEFKNNNYSPQLYKKANELWQRIVDKTFHTLNTPDLNFPDDHLFPERESELKKEADQWTQKGIERQYLILVRAGKLRSELAEKNTNKKWEMSDLEDIKREFKIVPYRFTGIFYSKIVDFKQKLRLGINGIGLIVRDIMMLLLIILIPFALKRLFDRITNALDHFRSQILQSRTSNGLWKATAIWIQRLKPFIPWFFWYLTLILGEEILSTTVLAEGSALFPYFKYYVLYKVFRRLVMLFLTSLTARSERSLSREIKLKATETAKGLGLFAFFSFSLIHVVDSIVSKGLIYEILVIIIKILALTQILRWSSRWSKETSYAIKSNLSEKNLKLLEKIENITPVYIYCVPWLFISLILEALSFIKDLGSDFDLSKRLSAQVFKRQLENVEEFSEDGVPSKLPADYLELFPSGISEDDSVLIEPEGGILEKINSEIEEWKSGKSDEHSIAVFGDKGSGKSTALIQIMTKHQDLRIVSAEIPPKLTTREQTLKFFSNLLQADLAEGGRSLVDADKELEPTLILLDEAQNFFLSRINGFEGYKALLELIGTRTEKIFWVASFNRYSWAFLNAVFGKNQHFRAVFKVQPWKDEDIKNLILKRHKQGPYQLSFDAIIQAVGNTRAEEATAAIESKFFKLLWEQSGGNPRAAQELWLSSLHRISAKALRVGLPDDPELSILSEISDDALFIYAALVRHENLSTLELVDVTDLPEGTVRYALRLGLENEYLNRSQEGRYRVVADSQRKLITYLRKRNFIYGG
;
A
#
# COMPACT_ATOMS: atom_id res chain seq x y z
N MET A 1 57.90 -97.74 20.59
CA MET A 1 58.84 -96.63 20.85
C MET A 1 58.43 -95.26 20.25
N ARG A 2 57.20 -95.06 19.74
CA ARG A 2 56.64 -93.73 19.38
C ARG A 2 55.58 -93.20 20.37
N LYS A 3 55.13 -94.05 21.30
CA LYS A 3 54.18 -93.72 22.39
C LYS A 3 54.83 -93.03 23.60
N ILE A 4 56.16 -92.88 23.64
CA ILE A 4 56.90 -92.23 24.74
C ILE A 4 57.30 -90.78 24.37
N LEU A 5 57.31 -90.42 23.08
CA LEU A 5 57.62 -89.07 22.61
C LEU A 5 56.41 -88.12 22.64
N TYR A 6 55.19 -88.65 22.44
CA TYR A 6 53.95 -87.86 22.53
C TYR A 6 53.52 -87.56 23.97
N VAL A 7 53.89 -88.41 24.94
CA VAL A 7 53.66 -88.15 26.36
C VAL A 7 54.64 -87.11 26.90
N PHE A 8 55.86 -87.03 26.35
CA PHE A 8 56.84 -86.01 26.72
C PHE A 8 56.53 -84.61 26.12
N LEU A 9 55.88 -84.56 24.95
CA LEU A 9 55.37 -83.30 24.36
C LEU A 9 54.07 -82.81 25.01
N ALA A 10 53.26 -83.70 25.58
CA ALA A 10 52.07 -83.33 26.36
C ALA A 10 52.40 -82.80 27.77
N ILE A 11 53.57 -83.12 28.32
CA ILE A 11 54.01 -82.65 29.65
C ILE A 11 54.82 -81.33 29.56
N LEU A 12 55.21 -80.90 28.36
CA LEU A 12 55.87 -79.61 28.11
C LEU A 12 54.94 -78.49 27.60
N SER A 13 53.67 -78.78 27.30
CA SER A 13 52.64 -77.76 26.99
C SER A 13 51.64 -77.50 28.13
N LEU A 14 51.77 -78.21 29.26
CA LEU A 14 50.92 -78.05 30.45
C LEU A 14 51.46 -77.05 31.48
N ASN A 15 52.43 -76.19 31.11
CA ASN A 15 53.09 -75.29 32.05
C ASN A 15 53.25 -73.82 31.55
N GLN A 16 52.26 -73.31 30.81
CA GLN A 16 52.23 -71.90 30.39
C GLN A 16 50.89 -71.16 30.61
N SER A 17 50.09 -71.58 31.60
CA SER A 17 48.91 -70.80 32.06
C SER A 17 48.88 -70.58 33.58
N GLN A 18 50.04 -70.58 34.23
CA GLN A 18 50.22 -70.07 35.60
C GLN A 18 51.35 -69.04 35.63
N ALA A 19 51.09 -67.88 35.03
CA ALA A 19 51.82 -66.64 35.27
C ALA A 19 50.77 -65.52 35.37
N ALA A 20 50.22 -65.30 36.55
CA ALA A 20 50.68 -64.31 37.52
C ALA A 20 49.79 -63.06 37.46
N CYS A 21 48.59 -63.17 38.04
CA CYS A 21 47.91 -61.97 38.51
C CYS A 21 48.84 -61.35 39.56
N THR A 22 49.56 -60.28 39.18
CA THR A 22 50.43 -59.49 40.05
C THR A 22 49.62 -58.95 41.25
N SER A 23 50.27 -58.27 42.20
CA SER A 23 49.60 -57.71 43.37
C SER A 23 48.28 -57.00 43.01
N LYS A 24 47.26 -57.07 43.87
CA LYS A 24 45.95 -56.43 43.66
C LYS A 24 46.06 -54.96 43.22
N ARG A 25 47.08 -54.23 43.70
CA ARG A 25 47.35 -52.83 43.34
C ARG A 25 47.88 -52.67 41.91
N ASP A 26 48.77 -53.55 41.45
CA ASP A 26 49.31 -53.50 40.09
C ASP A 26 48.26 -53.92 39.06
N LEU A 27 47.40 -54.88 39.41
CA LEU A 27 46.26 -55.25 38.57
C LEU A 27 45.28 -54.08 38.40
N ILE A 28 44.91 -53.39 39.49
CA ILE A 28 44.03 -52.21 39.42
C ILE A 28 44.65 -51.13 38.53
N ARG A 29 45.95 -50.82 38.69
CA ARG A 29 46.64 -49.82 37.85
C ARG A 29 46.66 -50.21 36.37
N LYS A 30 46.93 -51.48 36.05
CA LYS A 30 46.92 -51.96 34.65
C LYS A 30 45.51 -51.91 34.05
N VAL A 31 44.49 -52.32 34.80
CA VAL A 31 43.09 -52.27 34.33
C VAL A 31 42.60 -50.83 34.19
N GLU A 32 42.99 -49.92 35.09
CA GLU A 32 42.67 -48.49 34.97
C GLU A 32 43.36 -47.84 33.77
N ALA A 33 44.62 -48.18 33.49
CA ALA A 33 45.33 -47.74 32.30
C ALA A 33 44.62 -48.23 31.02
N GLU A 34 44.26 -49.52 30.97
CA GLU A 34 43.55 -50.08 29.81
C GLU A 34 42.13 -49.53 29.68
N LYS A 35 41.43 -49.27 30.81
CA LYS A 35 40.13 -48.59 30.83
C LYS A 35 40.22 -47.20 30.23
N SER A 36 41.29 -46.45 30.51
CA SER A 36 41.51 -45.13 29.93
C SER A 36 41.70 -45.17 28.40
N VAL A 37 42.40 -46.19 27.89
CA VAL A 37 42.55 -46.45 26.45
C VAL A 37 41.21 -46.81 25.82
N LEU A 38 40.43 -47.69 26.45
CA LEU A 38 39.09 -48.05 25.97
C LEU A 38 38.13 -46.86 25.98
N LEU A 39 38.20 -45.95 26.96
CA LEU A 39 37.39 -44.72 26.99
C LEU A 39 37.74 -43.80 25.81
N GLN A 40 39.03 -43.64 25.51
CA GLN A 40 39.49 -42.85 24.38
C GLN A 40 39.06 -43.46 23.04
N LEU A 41 39.19 -44.79 22.89
CA LEU A 41 38.71 -45.52 21.73
C LEU A 41 37.18 -45.39 21.56
N ASN A 42 36.43 -45.54 22.64
CA ASN A 42 34.97 -45.42 22.63
C ASN A 42 34.49 -44.02 22.20
N SER A 43 35.22 -42.99 22.63
CA SER A 43 35.03 -41.59 22.23
C SER A 43 35.32 -41.40 20.74
N LYS A 44 36.50 -41.82 20.26
CA LYS A 44 36.89 -41.66 18.84
C LYS A 44 35.99 -42.43 17.89
N LEU A 45 35.62 -43.68 18.24
CA LEU A 45 34.63 -44.46 17.50
C LEU A 45 33.26 -43.79 17.53
N GLY A 46 32.88 -43.14 18.64
CA GLY A 46 31.67 -42.33 18.72
C GLY A 46 31.66 -41.16 17.73
N LEU A 47 32.78 -40.41 17.64
CA LEU A 47 32.93 -39.29 16.69
C LEU A 47 32.91 -39.76 15.23
N LEU A 48 33.55 -40.90 14.94
CA LEU A 48 33.53 -41.54 13.62
C LEU A 48 32.10 -41.88 13.19
N LEU A 49 31.31 -42.52 14.06
CA LEU A 49 29.92 -42.87 13.79
C LEU A 49 28.98 -41.65 13.75
N GLN A 50 29.40 -40.51 14.30
CA GLN A 50 28.71 -39.23 14.15
C GLN A 50 29.14 -38.45 12.89
N GLY A 51 30.03 -39.02 12.06
CA GLY A 51 30.51 -38.40 10.81
C GLY A 51 31.36 -37.16 11.04
N GLN A 52 31.93 -37.02 12.25
CA GLN A 52 32.83 -35.92 12.63
C GLN A 52 34.29 -36.38 12.63
N TRP A 53 34.63 -37.27 11.70
CA TRP A 53 35.99 -37.77 11.57
C TRP A 53 36.90 -36.70 10.96
N ASN A 54 38.09 -36.52 11.54
CA ASN A 54 39.08 -35.58 11.06
C ASN A 54 40.18 -36.35 10.30
N ASN A 55 40.48 -35.96 9.06
CA ASN A 55 41.38 -36.68 8.15
C ASN A 55 42.85 -36.81 8.65
N SER A 56 43.20 -36.18 9.77
CA SER A 56 44.53 -36.23 10.38
C SER A 56 44.79 -37.48 11.25
N ASP A 57 43.75 -38.21 11.65
CA ASP A 57 43.87 -39.38 12.51
C ASP A 57 43.95 -40.68 11.68
N ASP A 58 44.87 -41.60 12.04
CA ASP A 58 45.03 -42.88 11.34
C ASP A 58 43.92 -43.88 11.76
N LEU A 59 43.14 -44.34 10.78
CA LEU A 59 42.04 -45.30 10.95
C LEU A 59 42.54 -46.63 11.54
N SER A 60 43.78 -47.03 11.20
CA SER A 60 44.37 -48.30 11.66
C SER A 60 44.46 -48.39 13.20
N SER A 61 44.61 -47.24 13.86
CA SER A 61 44.71 -47.13 15.33
C SER A 61 43.42 -47.53 16.06
N LEU A 62 42.25 -47.44 15.40
CA LEU A 62 40.96 -47.77 16.00
C LEU A 62 40.67 -49.27 16.01
N PHE A 63 41.26 -50.01 15.06
CA PHE A 63 40.94 -51.42 14.80
C PHE A 63 42.13 -52.36 15.03
N THR A 64 43.27 -51.83 15.48
CA THR A 64 44.49 -52.56 15.87
C THR A 64 45.21 -53.34 14.76
N THR A 65 44.70 -53.29 13.52
CA THR A 65 45.28 -53.90 12.31
C THR A 65 44.99 -53.04 11.08
N ASN A 66 45.71 -53.27 9.98
CA ASN A 66 45.53 -52.55 8.72
C ASN A 66 44.26 -53.07 8.01
N ILE A 67 43.23 -52.23 7.82
CA ILE A 67 41.95 -52.64 7.19
C ILE A 67 42.04 -52.52 5.65
N SER A 68 43.23 -52.68 5.08
CA SER A 68 43.47 -52.41 3.65
C SER A 68 42.92 -53.49 2.72
N THR A 69 42.64 -54.70 3.21
CA THR A 69 42.14 -55.81 2.38
C THR A 69 40.80 -56.38 2.87
N ASN A 70 39.92 -56.72 1.93
CA ASN A 70 38.58 -57.26 2.21
C ASN A 70 38.60 -58.59 2.99
N GLU A 71 39.69 -59.37 2.91
CA GLU A 71 39.82 -60.63 3.64
C GLU A 71 40.20 -60.41 5.12
N GLU A 72 41.11 -59.48 5.41
CA GLU A 72 41.47 -59.11 6.79
C GLU A 72 40.28 -58.49 7.53
N GLN A 73 39.46 -57.70 6.83
CA GLN A 73 38.23 -57.13 7.39
C GLN A 73 37.22 -58.24 7.77
N LYS A 74 37.03 -59.25 6.92
CA LYS A 74 36.11 -60.38 7.20
C LYS A 74 36.57 -61.20 8.40
N LEU A 75 37.85 -61.56 8.46
CA LEU A 75 38.44 -62.27 9.59
C LEU A 75 38.24 -61.51 10.90
N ARG A 76 38.40 -60.18 10.88
CA ARG A 76 38.21 -59.35 12.06
C ARG A 76 36.75 -59.22 12.47
N ILE A 77 35.82 -59.15 11.52
CA ILE A 77 34.38 -59.19 11.79
C ILE A 77 34.02 -60.49 12.49
N GLU A 78 34.47 -61.64 11.97
CA GLU A 78 34.21 -62.96 12.56
C GLU A 78 34.78 -63.09 13.99
N GLU A 79 35.96 -62.54 14.24
CA GLU A 79 36.60 -62.54 15.56
C GLU A 79 35.80 -61.70 16.59
N ILE A 80 35.43 -60.47 16.22
CA ILE A 80 34.64 -59.57 17.07
C ILE A 80 33.24 -60.16 17.30
N GLU A 81 32.62 -60.73 16.27
CA GLU A 81 31.30 -61.37 16.32
C GLU A 81 31.28 -62.58 17.27
N LYS A 82 32.31 -63.41 17.24
CA LYS A 82 32.48 -64.53 18.18
C LYS A 82 32.63 -64.05 19.64
N GLY A 83 33.26 -62.89 19.84
CA GLY A 83 33.34 -62.23 21.15
C GLY A 83 31.99 -61.69 21.63
N LEU A 84 31.22 -61.04 20.76
CA LEU A 84 29.92 -60.44 21.10
C LEU A 84 28.81 -61.47 21.37
N SER A 85 28.92 -62.68 20.82
CA SER A 85 27.95 -63.77 20.98
C SER A 85 28.18 -64.67 22.21
N SER A 86 29.39 -64.68 22.78
CA SER A 86 29.77 -65.64 23.85
C SER A 86 29.40 -65.20 25.27
N SER A 87 29.20 -63.89 25.52
CA SER A 87 28.55 -63.30 26.71
C SER A 87 28.82 -61.78 26.71
N PRO A 88 27.91 -60.92 27.20
CA PRO A 88 28.17 -59.48 27.36
C PRO A 88 29.33 -59.14 28.32
N TYR A 89 29.97 -60.14 28.96
CA TYR A 89 30.98 -59.94 29.99
C TYR A 89 32.38 -60.50 29.69
N LYS A 90 32.62 -61.18 28.57
CA LYS A 90 33.93 -61.80 28.27
C LYS A 90 34.32 -61.68 26.80
N THR A 91 34.95 -60.57 26.44
CA THR A 91 35.65 -60.43 25.15
C THR A 91 36.95 -61.22 25.17
N SER A 92 37.21 -62.02 24.13
CA SER A 92 38.39 -62.91 24.05
C SER A 92 39.72 -62.17 24.22
N GLN A 93 39.78 -60.90 23.84
CA GLN A 93 40.97 -60.04 23.90
C GLN A 93 41.44 -59.73 25.33
N TYR A 94 40.54 -59.74 26.33
CA TYR A 94 40.86 -59.41 27.73
C TYR A 94 40.59 -60.57 28.70
N GLN A 95 40.52 -61.80 28.20
CA GLN A 95 40.23 -63.01 28.98
C GLN A 95 41.10 -63.13 30.24
N SER A 96 42.39 -62.81 30.13
CA SER A 96 43.34 -62.83 31.26
C SER A 96 43.05 -61.77 32.32
N PHE A 97 42.52 -60.60 31.94
CA PHE A 97 42.09 -59.57 32.90
C PHE A 97 40.82 -59.97 33.62
N TYR A 98 39.84 -60.58 32.92
CA TYR A 98 38.61 -61.04 33.54
C TYR A 98 38.87 -62.14 34.58
N GLU A 99 39.72 -63.12 34.25
CA GLU A 99 40.10 -64.19 35.18
C GLU A 99 40.83 -63.65 36.42
N CYS A 100 41.73 -62.66 36.26
CA CYS A 100 42.39 -62.01 37.40
C CYS A 100 41.46 -61.13 38.25
N LEU A 101 40.48 -60.45 37.65
CA LEU A 101 39.53 -59.60 38.36
C LEU A 101 38.49 -60.42 39.14
N GLU A 102 38.05 -61.56 38.60
CA GLU A 102 37.23 -62.56 39.30
C GLU A 102 38.00 -63.13 40.50
N GLN A 103 39.30 -63.41 40.36
CA GLN A 103 40.13 -63.96 41.44
C GLN A 103 40.25 -63.03 42.67
N TYR A 104 40.22 -61.70 42.50
CA TYR A 104 40.34 -60.72 43.58
C TYR A 104 39.00 -60.11 44.06
N ASP A 105 37.87 -60.65 43.59
CA ASP A 105 36.50 -60.26 43.92
C ASP A 105 36.18 -58.77 43.66
N LEU A 106 36.70 -58.24 42.54
CA LEU A 106 36.54 -56.84 42.12
C LEU A 106 35.34 -56.66 41.17
N THR A 107 34.14 -57.03 41.64
CA THR A 107 32.92 -57.14 40.83
C THR A 107 32.49 -55.84 40.13
N ASN A 108 32.60 -54.69 40.78
CA ASN A 108 32.26 -53.39 40.17
C ASN A 108 33.22 -53.01 39.04
N LEU A 109 34.53 -53.21 39.26
CA LEU A 109 35.54 -52.87 38.27
C LEU A 109 35.49 -53.82 37.07
N LEU A 110 35.18 -55.10 37.31
CA LEU A 110 34.92 -56.09 36.28
C LEU A 110 33.68 -55.72 35.44
N LYS A 111 32.57 -55.34 36.07
CA LYS A 111 31.34 -54.93 35.36
C LYS A 111 31.56 -53.68 34.52
N ASP A 112 32.24 -52.67 35.07
CA ASP A 112 32.58 -51.45 34.35
C ASP A 112 33.48 -51.72 33.14
N PHE A 113 34.58 -52.45 33.35
CA PHE A 113 35.56 -52.73 32.30
C PHE A 113 34.98 -53.59 31.17
N SER A 114 34.22 -54.65 31.52
CA SER A 114 33.54 -55.50 30.54
C SER A 114 32.47 -54.74 29.76
N SER A 115 31.64 -53.91 30.42
CA SER A 115 30.64 -53.10 29.73
C SER A 115 31.28 -52.10 28.74
N LEU A 116 32.42 -51.51 29.10
CA LEU A 116 33.13 -50.58 28.23
C LEU A 116 33.81 -51.29 27.06
N SER A 117 34.45 -52.44 27.30
CA SER A 117 35.01 -53.27 26.22
C SER A 117 33.92 -53.73 25.25
N TYR A 118 32.76 -54.13 25.77
CA TYR A 118 31.61 -54.55 24.99
C TYR A 118 31.10 -53.43 24.08
N GLU A 119 30.97 -52.20 24.60
CA GLU A 119 30.56 -51.03 23.82
C GLU A 119 31.58 -50.66 22.72
N VAL A 120 32.88 -50.78 22.99
CA VAL A 120 33.93 -50.55 21.98
C VAL A 120 33.85 -51.57 20.86
N ASP A 121 33.73 -52.85 21.18
CA ASP A 121 33.65 -53.93 20.19
C ASP A 121 32.34 -53.90 19.40
N LYS A 122 31.23 -53.51 20.04
CA LYS A 122 29.95 -53.24 19.38
C LYS A 122 30.08 -52.11 18.35
N LYS A 123 30.73 -51.00 18.68
CA LYS A 123 30.96 -49.88 17.74
C LYS A 123 31.92 -50.26 16.60
N ARG A 124 32.94 -51.06 16.88
CA ARG A 124 33.86 -51.60 15.85
C ARG A 124 33.11 -52.51 14.89
N TYR A 125 32.35 -53.45 15.42
CA TYR A 125 31.51 -54.34 14.63
C TYR A 125 30.54 -53.55 13.76
N PHE A 126 29.87 -52.56 14.34
CA PHE A 126 28.95 -51.68 13.62
C PHE A 126 29.65 -51.00 12.43
N TYR A 127 30.77 -50.32 12.65
CA TYR A 127 31.49 -49.65 11.56
C TYR A 127 31.94 -50.63 10.46
N LEU A 128 32.51 -51.78 10.83
CA LEU A 128 33.06 -52.76 9.89
C LEU A 128 31.98 -53.47 9.07
N THR A 129 30.76 -53.58 9.59
CA THR A 129 29.62 -54.21 8.92
C THR A 129 28.78 -53.24 8.09
N LEU A 130 29.06 -51.93 8.18
CA LEU A 130 28.44 -50.93 7.29
C LEU A 130 28.86 -51.17 5.83
N PRO A 131 27.96 -50.89 4.86
CA PRO A 131 28.33 -50.88 3.46
C PRO A 131 29.46 -49.87 3.15
N SER A 132 30.26 -50.17 2.13
CA SER A 132 31.46 -49.39 1.80
C SER A 132 31.19 -47.93 1.46
N ASP A 133 30.05 -47.61 0.86
CA ASP A 133 29.72 -46.22 0.52
C ASP A 133 29.27 -45.43 1.76
N VAL A 134 28.65 -46.09 2.74
CA VAL A 134 28.32 -45.48 4.04
C VAL A 134 29.60 -45.18 4.83
N GLN A 135 30.56 -46.10 4.84
CA GLN A 135 31.87 -45.88 5.45
C GLN A 135 32.57 -44.66 4.83
N ARG A 136 32.57 -44.54 3.49
CA ARG A 136 33.12 -43.36 2.80
C ARG A 136 32.44 -42.05 3.19
N ILE A 137 31.12 -42.06 3.39
CA ILE A 137 30.38 -40.86 3.83
C ILE A 137 30.78 -40.47 5.26
N LEU A 138 30.95 -41.44 6.17
CA LEU A 138 31.36 -41.16 7.55
C LEU A 138 32.80 -40.62 7.66
N LEU A 139 33.66 -40.98 6.70
CA LEU A 139 35.03 -40.49 6.62
C LEU A 139 35.16 -39.14 5.91
N ASP A 140 34.13 -38.67 5.21
CA ASP A 140 34.16 -37.42 4.45
C ASP A 140 33.41 -36.30 5.20
N PRO A 141 34.11 -35.37 5.87
CA PRO A 141 33.48 -34.30 6.63
C PRO A 141 32.68 -33.31 5.74
N SER A 142 32.85 -33.35 4.42
CA SER A 142 32.09 -32.52 3.49
C SER A 142 30.68 -33.08 3.18
N LYS A 143 30.43 -34.35 3.49
CA LYS A 143 29.14 -35.01 3.25
C LYS A 143 28.33 -35.11 4.55
N PRO A 144 27.22 -34.37 4.68
CA PRO A 144 26.42 -34.40 5.90
C PRO A 144 25.69 -35.73 6.04
N ILE A 145 25.67 -36.24 7.28
CA ILE A 145 24.83 -37.38 7.67
C ILE A 145 23.36 -37.02 7.48
N THR A 146 22.61 -37.93 6.88
CA THR A 146 21.17 -37.76 6.66
C THR A 146 20.38 -38.68 7.57
N PRO A 147 19.08 -38.43 7.81
CA PRO A 147 18.22 -39.32 8.62
C PRO A 147 18.15 -40.77 8.14
N ILE A 148 18.61 -41.07 6.92
CA ILE A 148 18.72 -42.43 6.38
C ILE A 148 19.82 -43.22 7.09
N TYR A 149 20.83 -42.54 7.61
CA TYR A 149 21.87 -43.17 8.40
C TYR A 149 21.33 -43.75 9.73
N GLU A 150 20.48 -43.00 10.44
CA GLU A 150 19.91 -43.49 11.72
C GLU A 150 19.01 -44.70 11.50
N ASP A 151 18.33 -44.76 10.35
CA ASP A 151 17.53 -45.91 9.93
C ASP A 151 18.41 -47.15 9.67
N ILE A 152 19.53 -46.98 8.94
CA ILE A 152 20.51 -48.05 8.71
C ILE A 152 21.11 -48.52 10.04
N LYS A 153 21.40 -47.57 10.93
CA LYS A 153 21.93 -47.86 12.26
C LYS A 153 20.96 -48.69 13.11
N GLN A 154 19.69 -48.29 13.14
CA GLN A 154 18.63 -49.03 13.85
C GLN A 154 18.46 -50.45 13.29
N LEU A 155 18.51 -50.62 11.97
CA LEU A 155 18.42 -51.93 11.32
C LEU A 155 19.63 -52.82 11.65
N GLN A 156 20.83 -52.27 11.68
CA GLN A 156 22.04 -53.03 12.05
C GLN A 156 22.06 -53.40 13.54
N GLU A 157 21.62 -52.52 14.44
CA GLU A 157 21.48 -52.86 15.86
C GLU A 157 20.50 -54.02 16.06
N ARG A 158 19.45 -54.09 15.23
CA ARG A 158 18.49 -55.19 15.26
C ARG A 158 19.08 -56.53 14.83
N ILE A 159 19.99 -56.56 13.86
CA ILE A 159 20.72 -57.78 13.47
C ILE A 159 21.47 -58.37 14.68
N LEU A 160 22.10 -57.50 15.47
CA LEU A 160 22.84 -57.92 16.66
C LEU A 160 21.93 -58.51 17.76
N VAL A 161 20.75 -57.92 17.97
CA VAL A 161 19.74 -58.41 18.92
C VAL A 161 19.18 -59.77 18.49
N ILE A 162 18.82 -59.91 17.21
CA ILE A 162 18.28 -61.16 16.66
C ILE A 162 19.27 -62.33 16.85
N LYS A 163 20.56 -62.08 16.58
CA LYS A 163 21.62 -63.08 16.78
C LYS A 163 21.79 -63.51 18.24
N GLN A 164 21.50 -62.64 19.21
CA GLN A 164 21.57 -62.95 20.64
C GLN A 164 20.35 -63.72 21.14
N GLU A 165 19.15 -63.43 20.59
CA GLU A 165 17.89 -64.05 21.03
C GLU A 165 17.69 -65.46 20.44
N SER A 166 18.12 -65.74 19.21
CA SER A 166 17.90 -67.04 18.56
C SER A 166 18.88 -67.34 17.40
N PRO A 167 20.01 -68.05 17.62
CA PRO A 167 21.06 -68.23 16.62
C PRO A 167 20.65 -69.09 15.39
N GLN A 168 19.61 -69.92 15.48
CA GLN A 168 19.14 -70.76 14.37
C GLN A 168 18.19 -70.03 13.39
N LEU A 169 17.44 -69.02 13.86
CA LEU A 169 16.52 -68.20 13.05
C LEU A 169 17.19 -66.94 12.48
N ALA A 170 18.35 -66.57 13.02
CA ALA A 170 19.03 -65.32 12.72
C ALA A 170 19.51 -65.18 11.27
N LEU A 171 19.86 -66.29 10.59
CA LEU A 171 20.48 -66.21 9.25
C LEU A 171 19.50 -65.68 8.18
N GLN A 172 18.25 -66.13 8.22
CA GLN A 172 17.20 -65.73 7.27
C GLN A 172 16.72 -64.29 7.52
N GLU A 173 16.51 -63.91 8.79
CA GLU A 173 16.15 -62.52 9.15
C GLU A 173 17.30 -61.54 8.87
N GLU A 174 18.56 -61.97 9.05
CA GLU A 174 19.74 -61.18 8.74
C GLU A 174 19.85 -60.87 7.24
N ASP A 175 19.63 -61.85 6.36
CA ASP A 175 19.68 -61.64 4.91
C ASP A 175 18.60 -60.67 4.42
N LEU A 176 17.39 -60.74 4.99
CA LEU A 176 16.31 -59.79 4.72
C LEU A 176 16.69 -58.37 5.14
N ILE A 177 17.22 -58.20 6.35
CA ILE A 177 17.63 -56.88 6.86
C ILE A 177 18.81 -56.33 6.04
N LYS A 178 19.75 -57.18 5.61
CA LYS A 178 20.84 -56.80 4.72
C LYS A 178 20.33 -56.31 3.35
N ASP A 179 19.32 -56.94 2.77
CA ASP A 179 18.71 -56.45 1.51
C ASP A 179 18.04 -55.08 1.70
N ILE A 180 17.34 -54.87 2.82
CA ILE A 180 16.74 -53.56 3.16
C ILE A 180 17.82 -52.48 3.31
N ILE A 181 18.91 -52.76 4.04
CA ILE A 181 20.04 -51.83 4.21
C ILE A 181 20.65 -51.46 2.84
N LYS A 182 20.84 -52.45 1.96
CA LYS A 182 21.37 -52.25 0.60
C LYS A 182 20.47 -51.36 -0.25
N ARG A 183 19.14 -51.47 -0.13
CA ARG A 183 18.18 -50.57 -0.81
C ARG A 183 18.22 -49.14 -0.27
N LEU A 184 18.41 -48.96 1.04
CA LEU A 184 18.52 -47.64 1.68
C LEU A 184 19.83 -46.91 1.34
N GLU A 185 20.93 -47.65 1.17
CA GLU A 185 22.26 -47.12 0.82
C GLU A 185 22.24 -46.21 -0.42
N SER A 186 21.57 -46.62 -1.50
CA SER A 186 21.50 -45.82 -2.73
C SER A 186 20.82 -44.46 -2.52
N SER A 187 19.88 -44.38 -1.58
CA SER A 187 19.14 -43.17 -1.23
C SER A 187 19.95 -42.27 -0.28
N LEU A 188 20.84 -42.86 0.52
CA LEU A 188 21.74 -42.13 1.42
C LEU A 188 22.72 -41.26 0.64
N GLU A 189 23.37 -41.82 -0.37
CA GLU A 189 24.37 -41.12 -1.20
C GLU A 189 23.75 -39.94 -1.97
N THR A 190 22.58 -40.14 -2.56
CA THR A 190 21.85 -39.09 -3.28
C THR A 190 21.37 -37.98 -2.34
N SER A 191 20.97 -38.32 -1.11
CA SER A 191 20.57 -37.33 -0.11
C SER A 191 21.76 -36.52 0.44
N SER A 192 22.92 -37.14 0.66
CA SER A 192 24.10 -36.45 1.20
C SER A 192 24.71 -35.50 0.18
N THR A 193 24.83 -35.94 -1.08
CA THR A 193 25.28 -35.10 -2.21
C THR A 193 24.34 -33.92 -2.47
N LEU A 194 23.02 -34.11 -2.34
CA LEU A 194 22.06 -33.02 -2.45
C LEU A 194 22.22 -31.97 -1.35
N LEU A 195 22.40 -32.41 -0.10
CA LEU A 195 22.63 -31.49 1.03
C LEU A 195 23.95 -30.73 0.89
N GLN A 196 25.00 -31.39 0.39
CA GLN A 196 26.27 -30.75 0.07
C GLN A 196 26.08 -29.63 -0.97
N LEU A 197 25.45 -29.92 -2.12
CA LEU A 197 25.19 -28.92 -3.16
C LEU A 197 24.31 -27.76 -2.66
N ASN A 198 23.32 -28.05 -1.81
CA ASN A 198 22.48 -27.02 -1.20
C ASN A 198 23.26 -26.12 -0.24
N ASN A 199 24.18 -26.68 0.55
CA ASN A 199 25.07 -25.91 1.43
C ASN A 199 26.08 -25.08 0.63
N GLU A 200 26.65 -25.64 -0.45
CA GLU A 200 27.52 -24.91 -1.38
C GLU A 200 26.78 -23.73 -2.04
N PHE A 201 25.51 -23.92 -2.44
CA PHE A 201 24.67 -22.85 -2.97
C PHE A 201 24.42 -21.72 -1.96
N LYS A 202 24.18 -22.06 -0.68
CA LYS A 202 23.99 -21.07 0.39
C LYS A 202 25.25 -20.27 0.70
N ASN A 203 26.43 -20.89 0.60
CA ASN A 203 27.69 -20.28 1.02
C ASN A 203 28.38 -19.45 -0.09
N ASN A 204 28.42 -19.95 -1.33
CA ASN A 204 29.28 -19.40 -2.38
C ASN A 204 28.54 -18.62 -3.49
N ASN A 205 27.23 -18.38 -3.36
CA ASN A 205 26.37 -17.88 -4.45
C ASN A 205 26.41 -18.76 -5.72
N TYR A 206 25.67 -18.37 -6.76
CA TYR A 206 25.51 -19.14 -8.00
C TYR A 206 26.83 -19.34 -8.77
N SER A 207 27.10 -20.57 -9.22
CA SER A 207 28.13 -20.86 -10.23
C SER A 207 27.59 -21.79 -11.34
N PRO A 208 28.00 -21.61 -12.61
CA PRO A 208 27.56 -22.48 -13.71
C PRO A 208 27.92 -23.96 -13.52
N GLN A 209 29.05 -24.23 -12.87
CA GLN A 209 29.47 -25.59 -12.53
C GLN A 209 28.56 -26.23 -11.47
N LEU A 210 28.07 -25.44 -10.51
CA LEU A 210 27.13 -25.90 -9.48
C LEU A 210 25.78 -26.27 -10.10
N TYR A 211 25.27 -25.47 -11.04
CA TYR A 211 24.06 -25.82 -11.80
C TYR A 211 24.23 -27.11 -12.59
N LYS A 212 25.37 -27.29 -13.28
CA LYS A 212 25.67 -28.53 -14.03
C LYS A 212 25.66 -29.76 -13.11
N LYS A 213 26.35 -29.69 -11.97
CA LYS A 213 26.35 -30.78 -10.97
C LYS A 213 24.95 -31.07 -10.42
N ALA A 214 24.17 -30.03 -10.11
CA ALA A 214 22.80 -30.18 -9.64
C ALA A 214 21.88 -30.78 -10.71
N ASN A 215 22.06 -30.42 -11.98
CA ASN A 215 21.31 -30.98 -13.11
C ASN A 215 21.63 -32.46 -13.32
N GLU A 216 22.92 -32.83 -13.33
CA GLU A 216 23.37 -34.23 -13.45
C GLU A 216 22.92 -35.09 -12.27
N LEU A 217 22.90 -34.54 -11.05
CA LEU A 217 22.36 -35.23 -9.88
C LEU A 217 20.86 -35.46 -10.03
N TRP A 218 20.11 -34.43 -10.45
CA TRP A 218 18.68 -34.55 -10.68
C TRP A 218 18.36 -35.58 -11.77
N GLN A 219 19.05 -35.55 -12.91
CA GLN A 219 18.90 -36.56 -13.98
C GLN A 219 19.11 -37.98 -13.44
N ARG A 220 20.20 -38.21 -12.69
CA ARG A 220 20.48 -39.51 -12.05
C ARG A 220 19.37 -39.94 -11.09
N ILE A 221 18.85 -39.03 -10.27
CA ILE A 221 17.77 -39.34 -9.32
C ILE A 221 16.51 -39.72 -10.10
N VAL A 222 16.14 -38.95 -11.12
CA VAL A 222 14.96 -39.22 -11.96
C VAL A 222 15.06 -40.62 -12.57
N ASP A 223 16.17 -40.91 -13.26
CA ASP A 223 16.35 -42.19 -13.94
C ASP A 223 16.38 -43.38 -12.95
N LYS A 224 17.01 -43.21 -11.78
CA LYS A 224 17.01 -44.23 -10.71
C LYS A 224 15.63 -44.45 -10.08
N THR A 225 14.88 -43.39 -9.80
CA THR A 225 13.56 -43.48 -9.14
C THR A 225 12.60 -44.36 -9.95
N PHE A 226 12.69 -44.28 -11.29
CA PHE A 226 11.90 -45.14 -12.18
C PHE A 226 12.33 -46.61 -12.16
N HIS A 227 13.60 -46.90 -11.91
CA HIS A 227 14.06 -48.28 -11.71
C HIS A 227 13.65 -48.82 -10.33
N THR A 228 13.66 -47.99 -9.29
CA THR A 228 13.30 -48.42 -7.92
C THR A 228 11.80 -48.71 -7.76
N LEU A 229 10.93 -48.03 -8.51
CA LEU A 229 9.49 -48.34 -8.52
C LEU A 229 9.18 -49.68 -9.22
N ASN A 230 10.12 -50.23 -9.98
CA ASN A 230 10.00 -51.50 -10.70
C ASN A 230 10.89 -52.61 -10.10
N THR A 231 11.51 -52.41 -8.92
CA THR A 231 12.35 -53.45 -8.32
C THR A 231 11.49 -54.64 -7.88
N PRO A 232 11.99 -55.88 -8.04
CA PRO A 232 11.29 -57.07 -7.58
C PRO A 232 11.02 -57.00 -6.06
N ASP A 233 9.95 -57.68 -5.65
CA ASP A 233 9.59 -57.88 -4.25
C ASP A 233 10.80 -58.41 -3.45
N LEU A 234 10.84 -58.10 -2.16
CA LEU A 234 11.89 -58.61 -1.28
C LEU A 234 11.95 -60.13 -1.38
N ASN A 235 13.16 -60.67 -1.56
CA ASN A 235 13.34 -62.11 -1.67
C ASN A 235 13.15 -62.72 -0.27
N PHE A 236 11.97 -63.29 -0.02
CA PHE A 236 11.72 -64.03 1.20
C PHE A 236 12.35 -65.43 1.06
N PRO A 237 13.12 -65.89 2.05
CA PRO A 237 13.65 -67.25 2.03
C PRO A 237 12.49 -68.27 2.05
N ASP A 238 12.59 -69.32 1.24
CA ASP A 238 11.59 -70.38 1.18
C ASP A 238 11.59 -71.21 2.50
N ASP A 239 10.39 -71.43 3.05
CA ASP A 239 10.05 -72.14 4.29
C ASP A 239 10.55 -71.53 5.63
N HIS A 240 9.72 -70.68 6.24
CA HIS A 240 9.89 -70.26 7.64
C HIS A 240 9.34 -71.29 8.63
N LEU A 241 10.12 -71.64 9.66
CA LEU A 241 9.71 -72.53 10.76
C LEU A 241 8.56 -71.98 11.64
N PHE A 242 8.20 -70.69 11.50
CA PHE A 242 7.15 -70.01 12.29
C PHE A 242 6.32 -69.02 11.43
N PRO A 243 5.08 -69.36 11.01
CA PRO A 243 4.29 -68.54 10.08
C PRO A 243 3.79 -67.20 10.68
N GLU A 244 3.59 -67.13 12.00
CA GLU A 244 3.21 -65.86 12.66
C GLU A 244 4.36 -64.84 12.59
N ARG A 245 5.60 -65.27 12.81
CA ARG A 245 6.79 -64.42 12.76
C ARG A 245 7.11 -63.96 11.33
N GLU A 246 6.89 -64.82 10.34
CA GLU A 246 6.98 -64.46 8.92
C GLU A 246 6.02 -63.32 8.55
N SER A 247 4.79 -63.36 9.06
CA SER A 247 3.80 -62.30 8.81
C SER A 247 4.20 -60.96 9.44
N GLU A 248 4.84 -60.98 10.60
CA GLU A 248 5.39 -59.79 11.26
C GLU A 248 6.57 -59.23 10.48
N LEU A 249 7.50 -60.08 10.05
CA LEU A 249 8.66 -59.69 9.24
C LEU A 249 8.24 -59.10 7.90
N LYS A 250 7.25 -59.70 7.23
CA LYS A 250 6.65 -59.14 6.00
C LYS A 250 6.08 -57.74 6.24
N LYS A 251 5.29 -57.56 7.30
CA LYS A 251 4.73 -56.23 7.67
C LYS A 251 5.82 -55.22 7.97
N GLU A 252 6.88 -55.61 8.67
CA GLU A 252 8.00 -54.71 8.97
C GLU A 252 8.80 -54.36 7.71
N ALA A 253 9.08 -55.35 6.86
CA ALA A 253 9.81 -55.14 5.62
C ALA A 253 9.02 -54.25 4.65
N ASP A 254 7.70 -54.42 4.56
CA ASP A 254 6.79 -53.54 3.81
C ASP A 254 6.78 -52.12 4.37
N GLN A 255 6.83 -51.95 5.70
CA GLN A 255 6.94 -50.62 6.30
C GLN A 255 8.26 -49.93 5.94
N TRP A 256 9.37 -50.68 5.96
CA TRP A 256 10.69 -50.14 5.61
C TRP A 256 10.82 -49.82 4.12
N THR A 257 10.25 -50.64 3.23
CA THR A 257 10.22 -50.35 1.79
C THR A 257 9.37 -49.13 1.49
N GLN A 258 8.18 -48.99 2.11
CA GLN A 258 7.36 -47.78 1.99
C GLN A 258 8.10 -46.53 2.47
N LYS A 259 8.75 -46.60 3.64
CA LYS A 259 9.57 -45.52 4.19
C LYS A 259 10.73 -45.13 3.27
N GLY A 260 11.34 -46.11 2.59
CA GLY A 260 12.39 -45.90 1.59
C GLY A 260 11.87 -45.16 0.35
N ILE A 261 10.74 -45.62 -0.21
CA ILE A 261 10.07 -45.00 -1.37
C ILE A 261 9.67 -43.55 -1.04
N GLU A 262 9.10 -43.31 0.14
CA GLU A 262 8.75 -41.96 0.64
C GLU A 262 9.95 -41.01 0.61
N ARG A 263 11.10 -41.46 1.12
CA ARG A 263 12.32 -40.65 1.18
C ARG A 263 12.90 -40.38 -0.20
N GLN A 264 12.84 -41.34 -1.12
CA GLN A 264 13.26 -41.12 -2.50
C GLN A 264 12.43 -40.04 -3.19
N TYR A 265 11.10 -40.04 -3.00
CA TYR A 265 10.25 -38.97 -3.51
C TYR A 265 10.62 -37.60 -2.93
N LEU A 266 10.88 -37.53 -1.63
CA LEU A 266 11.28 -36.30 -0.97
C LEU A 266 12.64 -35.77 -1.50
N ILE A 267 13.60 -36.66 -1.75
CA ILE A 267 14.90 -36.34 -2.38
C ILE A 267 14.69 -35.81 -3.80
N LEU A 268 13.85 -36.46 -4.61
CA LEU A 268 13.51 -36.04 -5.97
C LEU A 268 12.88 -34.62 -6.00
N VAL A 269 11.95 -34.34 -5.08
CA VAL A 269 11.32 -33.01 -4.98
C VAL A 269 12.34 -31.94 -4.58
N ARG A 270 13.18 -32.22 -3.58
CA ARG A 270 14.24 -31.29 -3.14
C ARG A 270 15.28 -31.03 -4.24
N ALA A 271 15.67 -32.07 -4.99
CA ALA A 271 16.62 -31.95 -6.09
C ALA A 271 16.08 -31.06 -7.20
N GLY A 272 14.81 -31.25 -7.55
CA GLY A 272 14.12 -30.40 -8.51
C GLY A 272 14.02 -28.94 -8.09
N LYS A 273 13.73 -28.69 -6.80
CA LYS A 273 13.68 -27.32 -6.25
C LYS A 273 15.03 -26.63 -6.33
N LEU A 274 16.11 -27.30 -5.89
CA LEU A 274 17.47 -26.77 -5.96
C LEU A 274 17.88 -26.45 -7.41
N ARG A 275 17.57 -27.35 -8.37
CA ARG A 275 17.80 -27.12 -9.80
C ARG A 275 17.06 -25.87 -10.30
N SER A 276 15.80 -25.69 -9.89
CA SER A 276 15.00 -24.52 -10.29
C SER A 276 15.52 -23.20 -9.73
N GLU A 277 15.92 -23.18 -8.45
CA GLU A 277 16.48 -21.99 -7.80
C GLU A 277 17.81 -21.56 -8.46
N LEU A 278 18.62 -22.56 -8.86
CA LEU A 278 19.85 -22.32 -9.62
C LEU A 278 19.58 -21.88 -11.06
N ALA A 279 18.53 -22.40 -11.70
CA ALA A 279 18.13 -22.03 -13.06
C ALA A 279 17.66 -20.57 -13.14
N GLU A 280 16.89 -20.09 -12.17
CA GLU A 280 16.37 -18.71 -12.14
C GLU A 280 17.48 -17.66 -12.10
N LYS A 281 18.62 -17.98 -11.49
CA LYS A 281 19.81 -17.11 -11.46
C LYS A 281 20.65 -17.17 -12.75
N ASN A 282 20.35 -18.08 -13.67
CA ASN A 282 21.10 -18.30 -14.91
C ASN A 282 20.42 -17.63 -16.12
N THR A 283 20.54 -16.30 -16.24
CA THR A 283 19.83 -15.51 -17.27
C THR A 283 20.35 -15.68 -18.71
N ASN A 284 21.48 -16.36 -18.92
CA ASN A 284 22.18 -16.41 -20.22
C ASN A 284 22.33 -17.82 -20.82
N LYS A 285 21.51 -18.80 -20.40
CA LYS A 285 21.62 -20.17 -20.93
C LYS A 285 21.21 -20.22 -22.42
N LYS A 286 22.09 -20.77 -23.28
CA LYS A 286 21.76 -21.12 -24.67
C LYS A 286 21.19 -22.54 -24.71
N TRP A 287 20.22 -22.77 -25.60
CA TRP A 287 19.56 -24.06 -25.79
C TRP A 287 20.54 -25.10 -26.36
N GLU A 288 20.67 -26.25 -25.70
CA GLU A 288 21.48 -27.40 -26.11
C GLU A 288 20.61 -28.63 -26.43
N MET A 289 21.10 -29.58 -27.23
CA MET A 289 20.34 -30.79 -27.59
C MET A 289 19.99 -31.67 -26.37
N SER A 290 20.78 -31.59 -25.30
CA SER A 290 20.55 -32.22 -24.00
C SER A 290 19.28 -31.71 -23.29
N ASP A 291 18.82 -30.50 -23.61
CA ASP A 291 17.63 -29.89 -23.02
C ASP A 291 16.32 -30.60 -23.45
N LEU A 292 16.30 -31.26 -24.62
CA LEU A 292 15.14 -32.04 -25.08
C LEU A 292 14.91 -33.30 -24.25
N GLU A 293 15.99 -33.97 -23.84
CA GLU A 293 15.88 -35.11 -22.93
C GLU A 293 15.42 -34.66 -21.54
N ASP A 294 15.87 -33.50 -21.09
CA ASP A 294 15.45 -32.92 -19.80
C ASP A 294 13.96 -32.54 -19.81
N ILE A 295 13.41 -32.05 -20.93
CA ILE A 295 11.96 -31.83 -21.09
C ILE A 295 11.19 -33.16 -21.00
N LYS A 296 11.70 -34.24 -21.60
CA LYS A 296 11.08 -35.58 -21.50
C LYS A 296 11.10 -36.10 -20.06
N ARG A 297 12.22 -35.90 -19.34
CA ARG A 297 12.35 -36.23 -17.91
C ARG A 297 11.36 -35.41 -17.07
N GLU A 298 11.25 -34.10 -17.30
CA GLU A 298 10.30 -33.22 -16.61
C GLU A 298 8.85 -33.67 -16.78
N PHE A 299 8.44 -34.01 -18.01
CA PHE A 299 7.08 -34.50 -18.29
C PHE A 299 6.79 -35.83 -17.59
N LYS A 300 7.77 -36.75 -17.54
CA LYS A 300 7.62 -38.08 -16.93
C LYS A 300 7.43 -38.01 -15.41
N ILE A 301 7.93 -36.97 -14.75
CA ILE A 301 7.89 -36.81 -13.28
C ILE A 301 6.58 -36.20 -12.79
N VAL A 302 5.85 -35.48 -13.64
CA VAL A 302 4.62 -34.73 -13.28
C VAL A 302 3.61 -35.56 -12.46
N PRO A 303 3.22 -36.79 -12.86
CA PRO A 303 2.23 -37.56 -12.10
C PRO A 303 2.72 -37.93 -10.69
N TYR A 304 4.02 -38.16 -10.55
CA TYR A 304 4.64 -38.68 -9.33
C TYR A 304 4.90 -37.59 -8.28
N ARG A 305 5.09 -36.34 -8.70
CA ARG A 305 5.16 -35.21 -7.75
C ARG A 305 3.83 -34.98 -7.05
N PHE A 306 2.73 -35.11 -7.79
CA PHE A 306 1.39 -34.93 -7.22
C PHE A 306 1.07 -36.01 -6.19
N THR A 307 1.40 -37.28 -6.48
CA THR A 307 1.23 -38.37 -5.52
C THR A 307 2.16 -38.24 -4.32
N GLY A 308 3.42 -37.85 -4.53
CA GLY A 308 4.40 -37.66 -3.44
C GLY A 308 4.01 -36.57 -2.44
N ILE A 309 3.47 -35.44 -2.91
CA ILE A 309 2.97 -34.36 -2.06
C ILE A 309 1.81 -34.85 -1.19
N PHE A 310 0.78 -35.45 -1.82
CA PHE A 310 -0.40 -35.94 -1.10
C PHE A 310 -0.05 -37.06 -0.11
N TYR A 311 0.84 -37.97 -0.51
CA TYR A 311 1.26 -39.09 0.32
C TYR A 311 2.06 -38.64 1.55
N SER A 312 2.97 -37.66 1.39
CA SER A 312 3.75 -37.11 2.51
C SER A 312 2.88 -36.56 3.65
N LYS A 313 1.68 -36.04 3.35
CA LYS A 313 0.76 -35.50 4.35
C LYS A 313 -0.12 -36.52 5.03
N ILE A 314 -0.50 -37.58 4.32
CA ILE A 314 -1.12 -38.74 4.97
C ILE A 314 -0.18 -39.30 6.03
N VAL A 315 1.13 -39.30 5.75
CA VAL A 315 2.18 -39.71 6.69
C VAL A 315 2.32 -38.72 7.84
N ASP A 316 2.44 -37.41 7.59
CA ASP A 316 2.47 -36.37 8.65
C ASP A 316 1.24 -36.49 9.58
N PHE A 317 0.06 -36.73 9.03
CA PHE A 317 -1.18 -36.88 9.78
C PHE A 317 -1.17 -38.14 10.65
N LYS A 318 -0.75 -39.29 10.08
CA LYS A 318 -0.56 -40.54 10.83
C LYS A 318 0.49 -40.39 11.94
N GLN A 319 1.56 -39.65 11.68
CA GLN A 319 2.62 -39.40 12.66
C GLN A 319 2.14 -38.48 13.79
N LYS A 320 1.36 -37.44 13.47
CA LYS A 320 0.67 -36.60 14.48
C LYS A 320 -0.30 -37.40 15.34
N LEU A 321 -1.02 -38.36 14.76
CA LEU A 321 -1.88 -39.29 15.53
C LEU A 321 -1.08 -40.19 16.47
N ARG A 322 0.12 -40.63 16.08
CA ARG A 322 1.02 -41.46 16.91
C ARG A 322 1.64 -40.71 18.10
N LEU A 323 1.66 -39.38 18.08
CA LEU A 323 2.20 -38.53 19.18
C LEU A 323 1.23 -38.38 20.38
N GLY A 324 0.09 -39.07 20.38
CA GLY A 324 -0.86 -39.06 21.50
C GLY A 324 -1.55 -37.71 21.72
N ILE A 325 -1.76 -37.32 22.99
CA ILE A 325 -2.55 -36.13 23.38
C ILE A 325 -1.98 -34.83 22.78
N ASN A 326 -0.65 -34.68 22.73
CA ASN A 326 0.01 -33.51 22.14
C ASN A 326 -0.23 -33.41 20.63
N GLY A 327 -0.35 -34.55 19.94
CA GLY A 327 -0.66 -34.60 18.52
C GLY A 327 -2.12 -34.28 18.21
N ILE A 328 -3.05 -34.73 19.05
CA ILE A 328 -4.49 -34.44 18.92
C ILE A 328 -4.76 -32.93 19.03
N GLY A 329 -4.07 -32.22 19.94
CA GLY A 329 -4.18 -30.77 20.06
C GLY A 329 -3.83 -30.01 18.77
N LEU A 330 -2.81 -30.45 18.03
CA LEU A 330 -2.45 -29.87 16.73
C LEU A 330 -3.53 -30.10 15.68
N ILE A 331 -4.15 -31.29 15.68
CA ILE A 331 -5.24 -31.63 14.75
C ILE A 331 -6.50 -30.79 15.06
N VAL A 332 -6.86 -30.61 16.33
CA VAL A 332 -8.01 -29.77 16.75
C VAL A 332 -7.81 -28.31 16.33
N ARG A 333 -6.60 -27.77 16.50
CA ARG A 333 -6.25 -26.42 16.02
C ARG A 333 -6.46 -26.32 14.51
N ASP A 334 -5.99 -27.30 13.74
CA ASP A 334 -6.10 -27.28 12.28
C ASP A 334 -7.58 -27.39 11.82
N ILE A 335 -8.42 -28.17 12.53
CA ILE A 335 -9.88 -28.22 12.30
C ILE A 335 -10.53 -26.86 12.58
N MET A 336 -10.15 -26.19 13.67
CA MET A 336 -10.67 -24.87 14.02
C MET A 336 -10.29 -23.82 12.97
N MET A 337 -9.07 -23.86 12.44
CA MET A 337 -8.62 -23.00 11.34
C MET A 337 -9.43 -23.25 10.04
N LEU A 338 -9.75 -24.52 9.73
CA LEU A 338 -10.62 -24.85 8.59
C LEU A 338 -12.05 -24.31 8.78
N LEU A 339 -12.57 -24.35 10.00
CA LEU A 339 -13.87 -23.77 10.33
C LEU A 339 -13.88 -22.24 10.15
N LEU A 340 -12.78 -21.57 10.52
CA LEU A 340 -12.59 -20.13 10.26
C LEU A 340 -12.61 -19.81 8.75
N ILE A 341 -11.99 -20.62 7.90
CA ILE A 341 -12.02 -20.43 6.43
C ILE A 341 -13.45 -20.45 5.89
N ILE A 342 -14.36 -21.22 6.50
CA ILE A 342 -15.79 -21.26 6.11
C ILE A 342 -16.56 -20.04 6.65
N LEU A 343 -16.28 -19.62 7.89
CA LEU A 343 -16.98 -18.50 8.53
C LEU A 343 -16.57 -17.12 8.00
N ILE A 344 -15.29 -16.93 7.68
CA ILE A 344 -14.73 -15.66 7.21
C ILE A 344 -15.47 -15.12 5.98
N PRO A 345 -15.68 -15.86 4.88
CA PRO A 345 -16.44 -15.39 3.72
C PRO A 345 -17.85 -14.92 4.07
N PHE A 346 -18.53 -15.56 5.03
CA PHE A 346 -19.89 -15.19 5.44
C PHE A 346 -19.91 -13.90 6.27
N ALA A 347 -19.01 -13.78 7.24
CA ALA A 347 -18.88 -12.59 8.08
C ALA A 347 -18.46 -11.37 7.26
N LEU A 348 -17.44 -11.57 6.41
CA LEU A 348 -16.96 -10.59 5.47
C LEU A 348 -18.15 -10.20 4.55
N LYS A 349 -18.88 -11.12 3.90
CA LYS A 349 -19.99 -10.79 2.99
C LYS A 349 -21.05 -9.90 3.65
N ARG A 350 -21.42 -10.23 4.88
CA ARG A 350 -22.39 -9.46 5.67
C ARG A 350 -21.91 -8.05 6.00
N LEU A 351 -20.63 -7.87 6.30
CA LEU A 351 -20.02 -6.55 6.53
C LEU A 351 -20.09 -5.68 5.26
N PHE A 352 -19.81 -6.25 4.09
CA PHE A 352 -19.83 -5.47 2.85
C PHE A 352 -21.23 -5.22 2.32
N ASP A 353 -22.18 -6.13 2.49
CA ASP A 353 -23.59 -5.85 2.18
C ASP A 353 -24.10 -4.64 3.00
N ARG A 354 -23.60 -4.46 4.24
CA ARG A 354 -23.86 -3.23 5.02
C ARG A 354 -23.17 -2.00 4.41
N ILE A 355 -21.90 -2.11 4.01
CA ILE A 355 -21.14 -0.99 3.40
C ILE A 355 -21.77 -0.56 2.06
N THR A 356 -22.14 -1.50 1.19
CA THR A 356 -22.76 -1.18 -0.11
C THR A 356 -24.12 -0.52 0.07
N ASN A 357 -24.94 -1.01 1.00
CA ASN A 357 -26.22 -0.39 1.34
C ASN A 357 -26.02 1.01 1.95
N ALA A 358 -25.01 1.20 2.81
CA ALA A 358 -24.67 2.51 3.36
C ALA A 358 -24.20 3.49 2.27
N LEU A 359 -23.37 3.03 1.33
CA LEU A 359 -22.93 3.82 0.16
C LEU A 359 -24.09 4.17 -0.77
N ASP A 360 -25.01 3.24 -1.01
CA ASP A 360 -26.23 3.51 -1.79
C ASP A 360 -27.14 4.50 -1.09
N HIS A 361 -27.31 4.37 0.23
CA HIS A 361 -28.11 5.30 1.02
C HIS A 361 -27.48 6.71 0.98
N PHE A 362 -26.17 6.80 1.17
CA PHE A 362 -25.42 8.05 1.06
C PHE A 362 -25.55 8.68 -0.34
N ARG A 363 -25.41 7.89 -1.40
CA ARG A 363 -25.67 8.34 -2.78
C ARG A 363 -27.10 8.85 -2.95
N SER A 364 -28.09 8.15 -2.41
CA SER A 364 -29.50 8.54 -2.51
C SER A 364 -29.80 9.84 -1.75
N GLN A 365 -29.19 10.04 -0.57
CA GLN A 365 -29.27 11.29 0.19
C GLN A 365 -28.67 12.45 -0.59
N ILE A 366 -27.50 12.26 -1.22
CA ILE A 366 -26.88 13.27 -2.08
C ILE A 366 -27.80 13.64 -3.25
N LEU A 367 -28.36 12.65 -3.94
CA LEU A 367 -29.25 12.89 -5.09
C LEU A 367 -30.58 13.55 -4.68
N GLN A 368 -31.09 13.25 -3.49
CA GLN A 368 -32.32 13.86 -2.95
C GLN A 368 -32.08 15.28 -2.40
N SER A 369 -30.88 15.57 -1.89
CA SER A 369 -30.56 16.82 -1.19
C SER A 369 -30.55 18.09 -2.07
N ARG A 370 -30.86 18.00 -3.37
CA ARG A 370 -30.79 19.12 -4.34
C ARG A 370 -29.52 19.98 -4.18
N THR A 371 -28.41 19.39 -3.70
CA THR A 371 -27.18 20.14 -3.46
C THR A 371 -26.62 20.67 -4.79
N SER A 372 -26.47 21.99 -4.89
CA SER A 372 -25.86 22.66 -6.05
C SER A 372 -24.36 22.34 -6.20
N ASN A 373 -23.72 21.85 -5.13
CA ASN A 373 -22.30 21.50 -5.10
C ASN A 373 -21.95 20.35 -6.06
N GLY A 374 -21.16 20.66 -7.09
CA GLY A 374 -20.68 19.71 -8.09
C GLY A 374 -19.91 18.51 -7.51
N LEU A 375 -19.13 18.72 -6.44
CA LEU A 375 -18.42 17.66 -5.71
C LEU A 375 -19.35 16.53 -5.24
N TRP A 376 -20.53 16.86 -4.73
CA TRP A 376 -21.51 15.86 -4.28
C TRP A 376 -22.11 15.10 -5.46
N LYS A 377 -22.36 15.76 -6.60
CA LYS A 377 -22.77 15.09 -7.83
C LYS A 377 -21.68 14.15 -8.37
N ALA A 378 -20.42 14.58 -8.37
CA ALA A 378 -19.28 13.78 -8.80
C ALA A 378 -19.06 12.54 -7.91
N THR A 379 -19.15 12.70 -6.59
CA THR A 379 -19.06 11.57 -5.64
C THR A 379 -20.21 10.58 -5.82
N ALA A 380 -21.44 11.04 -6.08
CA ALA A 380 -22.57 10.17 -6.38
C ALA A 380 -22.37 9.34 -7.67
N ILE A 381 -21.79 9.95 -8.72
CA ILE A 381 -21.41 9.25 -9.96
C ILE A 381 -20.29 8.23 -9.70
N TRP A 382 -19.32 8.56 -8.84
CA TRP A 382 -18.22 7.67 -8.49
C TRP A 382 -18.68 6.42 -7.74
N ILE A 383 -19.55 6.59 -6.73
CA ILE A 383 -20.17 5.48 -5.99
C ILE A 383 -20.88 4.53 -6.97
N GLN A 384 -21.61 5.08 -7.95
CA GLN A 384 -22.29 4.28 -8.98
C GLN A 384 -21.31 3.49 -9.87
N ARG A 385 -20.19 4.09 -10.26
CA ARG A 385 -19.18 3.45 -11.13
C ARG A 385 -18.39 2.37 -10.39
N LEU A 386 -18.11 2.55 -9.11
CA LEU A 386 -17.35 1.58 -8.31
C LEU A 386 -18.16 0.41 -7.77
N LYS A 387 -19.46 0.60 -7.53
CA LYS A 387 -20.35 -0.43 -6.97
C LYS A 387 -20.20 -1.83 -7.60
N PRO A 388 -20.10 -1.99 -8.93
CA PRO A 388 -19.96 -3.32 -9.56
C PRO A 388 -18.65 -4.06 -9.22
N PHE A 389 -17.62 -3.36 -8.73
CA PHE A 389 -16.30 -3.91 -8.43
C PHE A 389 -16.17 -4.37 -6.96
N ILE A 390 -16.98 -3.82 -6.07
CA ILE A 390 -16.93 -4.09 -4.62
C ILE A 390 -17.02 -5.60 -4.32
N PRO A 391 -17.96 -6.38 -4.90
CA PRO A 391 -18.05 -7.81 -4.63
C PRO A 391 -16.81 -8.62 -5.06
N TRP A 392 -16.10 -8.16 -6.09
CA TRP A 392 -14.92 -8.87 -6.59
C TRP A 392 -13.67 -8.54 -5.78
N PHE A 393 -13.50 -7.27 -5.38
CA PHE A 393 -12.47 -6.88 -4.42
C PHE A 393 -12.59 -7.68 -3.12
N PHE A 394 -13.84 -7.86 -2.67
CA PHE A 394 -14.18 -8.67 -1.51
C PHE A 394 -13.76 -10.14 -1.64
N TRP A 395 -14.14 -10.79 -2.74
CA TRP A 395 -13.76 -12.18 -2.98
C TRP A 395 -12.24 -12.31 -3.02
N TYR A 396 -11.54 -11.33 -3.59
CA TYR A 396 -10.09 -11.30 -3.60
C TYR A 396 -9.48 -11.23 -2.18
N LEU A 397 -10.00 -10.34 -1.32
CA LEU A 397 -9.57 -10.23 0.08
C LEU A 397 -9.82 -11.53 0.87
N THR A 398 -11.00 -12.13 0.67
CA THR A 398 -11.37 -13.41 1.30
C THR A 398 -10.40 -14.52 0.89
N LEU A 399 -10.01 -14.55 -0.39
CA LEU A 399 -9.02 -15.52 -0.88
C LEU A 399 -7.62 -15.27 -0.32
N ILE A 400 -7.20 -14.02 -0.11
CA ILE A 400 -5.91 -13.73 0.54
C ILE A 400 -5.90 -14.29 1.97
N LEU A 401 -6.92 -13.94 2.77
CA LEU A 401 -7.01 -14.40 4.15
C LEU A 401 -7.14 -15.92 4.25
N GLY A 402 -7.94 -16.52 3.35
CA GLY A 402 -8.09 -17.97 3.31
C GLY A 402 -6.80 -18.71 2.95
N GLU A 403 -5.99 -18.17 2.04
CA GLU A 403 -4.68 -18.75 1.67
C GLU A 403 -3.71 -18.72 2.86
N GLU A 404 -3.63 -17.59 3.55
CA GLU A 404 -2.75 -17.41 4.71
C GLU A 404 -3.13 -18.36 5.85
N ILE A 405 -4.43 -18.47 6.17
CA ILE A 405 -4.90 -19.40 7.20
C ILE A 405 -4.64 -20.85 6.78
N LEU A 406 -4.97 -21.23 5.54
CA LEU A 406 -4.83 -22.61 5.08
C LEU A 406 -3.36 -23.06 5.06
N SER A 407 -2.43 -22.15 4.73
CA SER A 407 -0.98 -22.43 4.71
C SER A 407 -0.42 -22.88 6.07
N THR A 408 -1.10 -22.53 7.18
CA THR A 408 -0.68 -22.91 8.54
C THR A 408 -1.23 -24.26 9.01
N THR A 409 -2.10 -24.89 8.23
CA THR A 409 -2.80 -26.15 8.57
C THR A 409 -2.15 -27.37 7.93
N VAL A 410 -2.57 -28.59 8.33
CA VAL A 410 -2.22 -29.85 7.64
C VAL A 410 -2.60 -29.84 6.15
N LEU A 411 -3.61 -29.06 5.74
CA LEU A 411 -4.06 -28.93 4.35
C LEU A 411 -3.37 -27.79 3.59
N ALA A 412 -2.13 -27.47 3.95
CA ALA A 412 -1.37 -26.37 3.35
C ALA A 412 -1.28 -26.46 1.82
N GLU A 413 -1.31 -27.64 1.20
CA GLU A 413 -1.30 -27.74 -0.27
C GLU A 413 -2.62 -27.39 -0.93
N GLY A 414 -3.73 -27.39 -0.19
CA GLY A 414 -4.98 -26.80 -0.67
C GLY A 414 -4.83 -25.30 -0.95
N SER A 415 -3.82 -24.63 -0.38
CA SER A 415 -3.47 -23.24 -0.69
C SER A 415 -3.07 -23.08 -2.16
N ALA A 416 -2.56 -24.12 -2.81
CA ALA A 416 -2.24 -24.11 -4.24
C ALA A 416 -3.47 -23.86 -5.12
N LEU A 417 -4.69 -24.11 -4.63
CA LEU A 417 -5.92 -23.83 -5.37
C LEU A 417 -6.31 -22.32 -5.35
N PHE A 418 -5.86 -21.56 -4.35
CA PHE A 418 -6.25 -20.16 -4.15
C PHE A 418 -5.81 -19.23 -5.29
N PRO A 419 -4.59 -19.33 -5.85
CA PRO A 419 -4.18 -18.56 -7.02
C PRO A 419 -5.16 -18.69 -8.20
N TYR A 420 -5.73 -19.87 -8.45
CA TYR A 420 -6.72 -20.06 -9.53
C TYR A 420 -8.03 -19.31 -9.25
N PHE A 421 -8.52 -19.36 -8.01
CA PHE A 421 -9.69 -18.57 -7.62
C PHE A 421 -9.40 -17.07 -7.71
N LYS A 422 -8.19 -16.63 -7.35
CA LYS A 422 -7.75 -15.23 -7.50
C LYS A 422 -7.71 -14.82 -8.98
N TYR A 423 -7.18 -15.65 -9.87
CA TYR A 423 -7.20 -15.39 -11.32
C TYR A 423 -8.63 -15.33 -11.88
N TYR A 424 -9.55 -16.14 -11.38
CA TYR A 424 -10.96 -16.07 -11.77
C TYR A 424 -11.63 -14.75 -11.35
N VAL A 425 -11.35 -14.28 -10.13
CA VAL A 425 -11.82 -12.99 -9.63
C VAL A 425 -11.23 -11.84 -10.46
N LEU A 426 -9.92 -11.88 -10.73
CA LEU A 426 -9.25 -10.92 -11.61
C LEU A 426 -9.83 -10.91 -13.02
N TYR A 427 -10.16 -12.08 -13.58
CA TYR A 427 -10.87 -12.20 -14.86
C TYR A 427 -12.20 -11.44 -14.86
N LYS A 428 -13.00 -11.56 -13.80
CA LYS A 428 -14.29 -10.88 -13.69
C LYS A 428 -14.14 -9.36 -13.58
N VAL A 429 -13.17 -8.90 -12.80
CA VAL A 429 -12.82 -7.47 -12.70
C VAL A 429 -12.35 -6.94 -14.04
N PHE A 430 -11.39 -7.62 -14.68
CA PHE A 430 -10.84 -7.26 -15.97
C PHE A 430 -11.93 -7.19 -17.05
N ARG A 431 -12.81 -8.20 -17.12
CA ARG A 431 -13.94 -8.20 -18.06
C ARG A 431 -14.85 -6.97 -17.86
N ARG A 432 -15.10 -6.57 -16.61
CA ARG A 432 -15.93 -5.40 -16.30
C ARG A 432 -15.24 -4.09 -16.66
N LEU A 433 -13.93 -3.96 -16.40
CA LEU A 433 -13.13 -2.80 -16.78
C LEU A 433 -13.09 -2.61 -18.30
N VAL A 434 -12.76 -3.68 -19.05
CA VAL A 434 -12.73 -3.65 -20.52
C VAL A 434 -14.11 -3.31 -21.07
N MET A 435 -15.19 -3.86 -20.51
CA MET A 435 -16.55 -3.51 -20.92
C MET A 435 -16.83 -2.02 -20.73
N LEU A 436 -16.52 -1.45 -19.56
CA LEU A 436 -16.75 -0.03 -19.28
C LEU A 436 -15.98 0.86 -20.26
N PHE A 437 -14.70 0.57 -20.49
CA PHE A 437 -13.85 1.28 -21.44
C PHE A 437 -14.42 1.25 -22.88
N LEU A 438 -14.78 0.06 -23.38
CA LEU A 438 -15.33 -0.08 -24.73
C LEU A 438 -16.70 0.60 -24.88
N THR A 439 -17.53 0.60 -23.83
CA THR A 439 -18.81 1.31 -23.86
C THR A 439 -18.66 2.83 -23.76
N SER A 440 -17.63 3.34 -23.06
CA SER A 440 -17.42 4.77 -22.94
C SER A 440 -16.81 5.38 -24.20
N LEU A 441 -15.92 4.65 -24.89
CA LEU A 441 -15.43 5.00 -26.22
C LEU A 441 -16.56 5.20 -27.24
N THR A 442 -17.59 4.36 -27.16
CA THR A 442 -18.72 4.38 -28.12
C THR A 442 -19.79 5.40 -27.76
N ALA A 443 -19.91 5.78 -26.48
CA ALA A 443 -20.79 6.87 -26.06
C ALA A 443 -20.38 8.24 -26.64
N ARG A 444 -19.12 8.41 -27.04
CA ARG A 444 -18.61 9.63 -27.69
C ARG A 444 -18.83 9.67 -29.19
N SER A 445 -18.97 8.50 -29.82
CA SER A 445 -19.43 8.45 -31.20
C SER A 445 -20.93 8.65 -31.21
N GLU A 446 -21.44 9.68 -31.89
CA GLU A 446 -22.87 10.05 -32.00
C GLU A 446 -23.82 8.90 -32.44
N ARG A 447 -23.29 7.70 -32.70
CA ARG A 447 -24.04 6.47 -32.84
C ARG A 447 -24.61 6.08 -31.48
N SER A 448 -25.92 6.21 -31.34
CA SER A 448 -26.70 5.62 -30.24
C SER A 448 -26.17 4.22 -29.89
N LEU A 449 -26.09 3.94 -28.58
CA LEU A 449 -25.51 2.73 -27.99
C LEU A 449 -26.27 1.47 -28.44
N SER A 450 -25.99 1.00 -29.65
CA SER A 450 -26.73 -0.09 -30.29
C SER A 450 -26.48 -1.40 -29.56
N ARG A 451 -27.48 -2.29 -29.57
CA ARG A 451 -27.38 -3.63 -28.96
C ARG A 451 -26.18 -4.41 -29.51
N GLU A 452 -25.84 -4.21 -30.77
CA GLU A 452 -24.70 -4.83 -31.45
C GLU A 452 -23.35 -4.41 -30.86
N ILE A 453 -23.16 -3.13 -30.53
CA ILE A 453 -21.93 -2.62 -29.92
C ILE A 453 -21.74 -3.20 -28.52
N LYS A 454 -22.81 -3.29 -27.73
CA LYS A 454 -22.76 -3.94 -26.41
C LYS A 454 -22.38 -5.42 -26.52
N LEU A 455 -22.96 -6.14 -27.48
CA LEU A 455 -22.61 -7.55 -27.72
C LEU A 455 -21.14 -7.67 -28.14
N LYS A 456 -20.68 -6.87 -29.09
CA LYS A 456 -19.27 -6.77 -29.51
C LYS A 456 -18.33 -6.53 -28.33
N ALA A 457 -18.64 -5.58 -27.45
CA ALA A 457 -17.85 -5.29 -26.25
C ALA A 457 -17.83 -6.48 -25.27
N THR A 458 -18.96 -7.16 -25.08
CA THR A 458 -19.04 -8.31 -24.19
C THR A 458 -18.24 -9.51 -24.70
N GLU A 459 -18.22 -9.74 -26.02
CA GLU A 459 -17.42 -10.76 -26.67
C GLU A 459 -15.92 -10.47 -26.54
N THR A 460 -15.49 -9.24 -26.83
CA THR A 460 -14.10 -8.81 -26.68
C THR A 460 -13.62 -8.94 -25.23
N ALA A 461 -14.40 -8.44 -24.27
CA ALA A 461 -14.06 -8.53 -22.86
C ALA A 461 -14.02 -10.00 -22.36
N LYS A 462 -14.94 -10.85 -22.84
CA LYS A 462 -14.94 -12.28 -22.50
C LYS A 462 -13.75 -13.01 -23.12
N GLY A 463 -13.43 -12.74 -24.39
CA GLY A 463 -12.33 -13.38 -25.12
C GLY A 463 -10.96 -13.03 -24.54
N LEU A 464 -10.68 -11.74 -24.34
CA LEU A 464 -9.44 -11.27 -23.71
C LEU A 464 -9.33 -11.78 -22.27
N GLY A 465 -10.43 -11.71 -21.51
CA GLY A 465 -10.45 -12.16 -20.12
C GLY A 465 -10.22 -13.67 -19.98
N LEU A 466 -10.87 -14.50 -20.81
CA LEU A 466 -10.67 -15.95 -20.79
C LEU A 466 -9.25 -16.32 -21.20
N PHE A 467 -8.71 -15.66 -22.23
CA PHE A 467 -7.31 -15.87 -22.63
C PHE A 467 -6.36 -15.57 -21.46
N ALA A 468 -6.47 -14.41 -20.81
CA ALA A 468 -5.66 -14.07 -19.65
C ALA A 468 -5.82 -15.08 -18.50
N PHE A 469 -7.06 -15.48 -18.18
CA PHE A 469 -7.34 -16.47 -17.14
C PHE A 469 -6.65 -17.82 -17.41
N PHE A 470 -6.79 -18.36 -18.62
CA PHE A 470 -6.16 -19.62 -18.99
C PHE A 470 -4.64 -19.50 -19.05
N SER A 471 -4.10 -18.40 -19.57
CA SER A 471 -2.65 -18.15 -19.60
C SER A 471 -2.05 -18.11 -18.20
N PHE A 472 -2.62 -17.32 -17.28
CA PHE A 472 -2.12 -17.24 -15.90
C PHE A 472 -2.28 -18.57 -15.15
N SER A 473 -3.42 -19.25 -15.33
CA SER A 473 -3.65 -20.56 -14.72
C SER A 473 -2.64 -21.60 -15.22
N LEU A 474 -2.37 -21.63 -16.53
CA LEU A 474 -1.45 -22.58 -17.13
C LEU A 474 0.00 -22.33 -16.70
N ILE A 475 0.43 -21.06 -16.65
CA ILE A 475 1.74 -20.67 -16.12
C ILE A 475 1.89 -21.15 -14.67
N HIS A 476 0.87 -20.94 -13.84
CA HIS A 476 0.92 -21.34 -12.43
C HIS A 476 0.91 -22.86 -12.23
N VAL A 477 0.19 -23.62 -13.07
CA VAL A 477 0.27 -25.10 -13.09
C VAL A 477 1.69 -25.56 -13.40
N VAL A 478 2.32 -24.99 -14.42
CA VAL A 478 3.68 -25.39 -14.81
C VAL A 478 4.70 -25.00 -13.73
N ASP A 479 4.58 -23.79 -13.16
CA ASP A 479 5.43 -23.32 -12.07
C ASP A 479 5.33 -24.20 -10.82
N SER A 480 4.11 -24.59 -10.42
CA SER A 480 3.90 -25.44 -9.24
C SER A 480 4.38 -26.89 -9.44
N ILE A 481 4.28 -27.43 -10.66
CA ILE A 481 4.57 -28.84 -10.95
C ILE A 481 6.02 -29.04 -11.39
N VAL A 482 6.47 -28.28 -12.39
CA VAL A 482 7.76 -28.46 -13.07
C VAL A 482 8.81 -27.48 -12.51
N SER A 483 8.38 -26.53 -11.66
CA SER A 483 9.21 -25.39 -11.23
C SER A 483 9.60 -24.54 -12.46
N LYS A 484 10.41 -23.49 -12.30
CA LYS A 484 10.85 -22.63 -13.42
C LYS A 484 11.91 -23.33 -14.29
N GLY A 485 11.52 -24.45 -14.89
CA GLY A 485 12.31 -25.22 -15.83
C GLY A 485 12.10 -24.79 -17.29
N LEU A 486 12.57 -25.61 -18.22
CA LEU A 486 12.52 -25.30 -19.66
C LEU A 486 11.09 -25.24 -20.20
N ILE A 487 10.20 -26.12 -19.70
CA ILE A 487 8.78 -26.12 -20.09
C ILE A 487 8.10 -24.79 -19.76
N TYR A 488 8.45 -24.19 -18.62
CA TYR A 488 7.93 -22.89 -18.20
C TYR A 488 8.30 -21.78 -19.19
N GLU A 489 9.57 -21.72 -19.61
CA GLU A 489 10.04 -20.70 -20.55
C GLU A 489 9.40 -20.81 -21.93
N ILE A 490 9.32 -22.02 -22.49
CA ILE A 490 8.64 -22.28 -23.77
C ILE A 490 7.19 -21.82 -23.69
N LEU A 491 6.50 -22.20 -22.61
CA LEU A 491 5.10 -21.86 -22.41
C LEU A 491 4.89 -20.35 -22.33
N VAL A 492 5.76 -19.62 -21.63
CA VAL A 492 5.71 -18.16 -21.56
C VAL A 492 5.94 -17.52 -22.94
N ILE A 493 6.87 -18.04 -23.76
CA ILE A 493 7.09 -17.56 -25.14
C ILE A 493 5.84 -17.79 -26.00
N ILE A 494 5.26 -18.99 -25.96
CA ILE A 494 4.03 -19.32 -26.70
C ILE A 494 2.88 -18.39 -26.26
N ILE A 495 2.70 -18.17 -24.96
CA ILE A 495 1.67 -17.27 -24.42
C ILE A 495 1.91 -15.83 -24.88
N LYS A 496 3.15 -15.33 -24.91
CA LYS A 496 3.47 -13.98 -25.42
C LYS A 496 3.12 -13.83 -26.90
N ILE A 497 3.42 -14.83 -27.73
CA ILE A 497 3.07 -14.84 -29.16
C ILE A 497 1.54 -14.84 -29.32
N LEU A 498 0.83 -15.70 -28.57
CA LEU A 498 -0.64 -15.72 -28.58
C LEU A 498 -1.26 -14.43 -28.04
N ALA A 499 -0.64 -13.79 -27.04
CA ALA A 499 -1.11 -12.52 -26.50
C ALA A 499 -0.98 -11.41 -27.55
N LEU A 500 0.13 -11.37 -28.28
CA LEU A 500 0.36 -10.42 -29.36
C LEU A 500 -0.69 -10.61 -30.49
N THR A 501 -0.96 -11.84 -30.90
CA THR A 501 -1.98 -12.11 -31.94
C THR A 501 -3.39 -11.72 -31.47
N GLN A 502 -3.73 -11.96 -30.20
CA GLN A 502 -5.01 -11.55 -29.62
C GLN A 502 -5.13 -10.02 -29.56
N ILE A 503 -4.09 -9.30 -29.09
CA ILE A 503 -4.09 -7.84 -29.06
C ILE A 503 -4.29 -7.26 -30.47
N LEU A 504 -3.57 -7.77 -31.47
CA LEU A 504 -3.73 -7.34 -32.86
C LEU A 504 -5.14 -7.61 -33.40
N ARG A 505 -5.71 -8.80 -33.13
CA ARG A 505 -7.05 -9.21 -33.56
C ARG A 505 -8.16 -8.36 -32.94
N TRP A 506 -8.07 -8.07 -31.64
CA TRP A 506 -9.09 -7.28 -30.95
C TRP A 506 -8.93 -5.79 -31.26
N SER A 507 -7.70 -5.28 -31.33
CA SER A 507 -7.42 -3.89 -31.68
C SER A 507 -7.91 -3.56 -33.10
N SER A 508 -7.66 -4.44 -34.08
CA SER A 508 -8.17 -4.25 -35.45
C SER A 508 -9.70 -4.24 -35.53
N ARG A 509 -10.38 -5.02 -34.67
CA ARG A 509 -11.85 -5.05 -34.59
C ARG A 509 -12.45 -3.73 -34.08
N TRP A 510 -11.68 -2.95 -33.31
CA TRP A 510 -12.10 -1.68 -32.70
C TRP A 510 -11.46 -0.44 -33.35
N SER A 511 -10.74 -0.60 -34.47
CA SER A 511 -9.97 0.46 -35.10
C SER A 511 -10.81 1.68 -35.50
N LYS A 512 -12.03 1.44 -36.01
CA LYS A 512 -12.97 2.49 -36.44
C LYS A 512 -13.47 3.34 -35.26
N GLU A 513 -13.75 2.71 -34.14
CA GLU A 513 -14.20 3.39 -32.93
C GLU A 513 -13.06 4.17 -32.27
N THR A 514 -11.85 3.59 -32.22
CA THR A 514 -10.67 4.27 -31.67
C THR A 514 -10.23 5.46 -32.50
N SER A 515 -10.30 5.39 -33.84
CA SER A 515 -9.97 6.53 -34.70
C SER A 515 -10.95 7.67 -34.53
N TYR A 516 -12.25 7.36 -34.42
CA TYR A 516 -13.27 8.38 -34.16
C TYR A 516 -13.04 9.08 -32.82
N ALA A 517 -12.77 8.33 -31.74
CA ALA A 517 -12.51 8.89 -30.42
C ALA A 517 -11.29 9.84 -30.41
N ILE A 518 -10.26 9.53 -31.20
CA ILE A 518 -9.07 10.38 -31.35
C ILE A 518 -9.39 11.63 -32.18
N LYS A 519 -10.08 11.48 -33.31
CA LYS A 519 -10.48 12.60 -34.19
C LYS A 519 -11.34 13.63 -33.45
N SER A 520 -12.23 13.19 -32.55
CA SER A 520 -13.07 14.11 -31.77
C SER A 520 -12.31 15.07 -30.85
N ASN A 521 -11.05 14.76 -30.48
CA ASN A 521 -10.26 15.54 -29.52
C ASN A 521 -9.13 16.38 -30.16
N LEU A 522 -9.05 16.46 -31.50
CA LEU A 522 -7.89 17.05 -32.20
C LEU A 522 -8.25 18.25 -33.07
N SER A 523 -7.33 19.21 -33.16
CA SER A 523 -7.40 20.38 -34.04
C SER A 523 -7.35 19.99 -35.53
N GLU A 524 -7.93 20.82 -36.42
CA GLU A 524 -7.99 20.58 -37.87
C GLU A 524 -6.66 20.24 -38.56
N LYS A 525 -5.54 20.86 -38.13
CA LYS A 525 -4.20 20.56 -38.68
C LYS A 525 -3.75 19.13 -38.38
N ASN A 526 -4.03 18.66 -37.16
CA ASN A 526 -3.67 17.31 -36.70
C ASN A 526 -4.63 16.25 -37.26
N LEU A 527 -5.89 16.61 -37.53
CA LEU A 527 -6.86 15.75 -38.21
C LEU A 527 -6.40 15.32 -39.61
N LYS A 528 -5.93 16.27 -40.43
CA LYS A 528 -5.41 15.98 -41.78
C LYS A 528 -4.17 15.08 -41.74
N LEU A 529 -3.33 15.23 -40.71
CA LEU A 529 -2.13 14.42 -40.53
C LEU A 529 -2.49 12.97 -40.14
N LEU A 530 -3.48 12.79 -39.27
CA LEU A 530 -4.01 11.47 -38.91
C LEU A 530 -4.68 10.76 -40.07
N GLU A 531 -5.49 11.46 -40.87
CA GLU A 531 -6.13 10.88 -42.05
C GLU A 531 -5.10 10.43 -43.10
N LYS A 532 -4.00 11.17 -43.24
CA LYS A 532 -2.88 10.78 -44.10
C LYS A 532 -2.19 9.50 -43.58
N ILE A 533 -2.00 9.37 -42.26
CA ILE A 533 -1.43 8.15 -41.64
C ILE A 533 -2.36 6.95 -41.82
N GLU A 534 -3.68 7.13 -41.59
CA GLU A 534 -4.69 6.07 -41.73
C GLU A 534 -4.82 5.54 -43.17
N ASN A 535 -4.62 6.41 -44.17
CA ASN A 535 -4.71 6.03 -45.59
C ASN A 535 -3.44 5.34 -46.12
N ILE A 536 -2.27 5.61 -45.54
CA ILE A 536 -0.98 5.04 -45.99
C ILE A 536 -0.66 3.72 -45.28
N THR A 537 -1.10 3.55 -44.03
CA THR A 537 -0.68 2.42 -43.20
C THR A 537 -1.74 1.32 -43.09
N PRO A 538 -1.36 0.02 -43.16
CA PRO A 538 -2.28 -1.09 -42.90
C PRO A 538 -2.89 -1.02 -41.49
N VAL A 539 -4.15 -1.44 -41.37
CA VAL A 539 -4.94 -1.40 -40.11
C VAL A 539 -4.20 -1.99 -38.91
N TYR A 540 -3.42 -3.05 -39.12
CA TYR A 540 -2.69 -3.74 -38.06
C TYR A 540 -1.54 -2.93 -37.43
N ILE A 541 -1.04 -1.89 -38.12
CA ILE A 541 0.07 -1.07 -37.63
C ILE A 541 -0.44 0.06 -36.73
N TYR A 542 -1.49 0.78 -37.14
CA TYR A 542 -1.99 1.93 -36.38
C TYR A 542 -3.00 1.57 -35.28
N CYS A 543 -3.65 0.40 -35.35
CA CYS A 543 -4.72 0.06 -34.41
C CYS A 543 -4.24 0.01 -32.95
N VAL A 544 -3.06 -0.58 -32.69
CA VAL A 544 -2.52 -0.70 -31.32
C VAL A 544 -2.17 0.68 -30.74
N PRO A 545 -1.41 1.55 -31.42
CA PRO A 545 -1.21 2.93 -30.98
C PRO A 545 -2.53 3.68 -30.72
N TRP A 546 -3.54 3.53 -31.58
CA TRP A 546 -4.82 4.24 -31.42
C TRP A 546 -5.59 3.74 -30.20
N LEU A 547 -5.53 2.44 -29.92
CA LEU A 547 -6.11 1.87 -28.71
C LEU A 547 -5.43 2.45 -27.46
N PHE A 548 -4.11 2.56 -27.45
CA PHE A 548 -3.37 3.16 -26.33
C PHE A 548 -3.69 4.66 -26.15
N ILE A 549 -3.70 5.44 -27.24
CA ILE A 549 -4.05 6.87 -27.17
C ILE A 549 -5.48 7.05 -26.67
N SER A 550 -6.43 6.25 -27.18
CA SER A 550 -7.83 6.33 -26.74
C SER A 550 -8.00 5.95 -25.27
N LEU A 551 -7.20 5.01 -24.75
CA LEU A 551 -7.13 4.69 -23.32
C LEU A 551 -6.64 5.89 -22.49
N ILE A 552 -5.59 6.58 -22.95
CA ILE A 552 -5.07 7.78 -22.27
C ILE A 552 -6.10 8.91 -22.29
N LEU A 553 -6.74 9.17 -23.42
CA LEU A 553 -7.78 10.21 -23.53
C LEU A 553 -8.98 9.90 -22.62
N GLU A 554 -9.36 8.64 -22.50
CA GLU A 554 -10.42 8.23 -21.58
C GLU A 554 -9.99 8.42 -20.11
N ALA A 555 -8.75 8.06 -19.76
CA ALA A 555 -8.22 8.32 -18.41
C ALA A 555 -8.17 9.83 -18.10
N LEU A 556 -7.73 10.67 -19.03
CA LEU A 556 -7.69 12.12 -18.87
C LEU A 556 -9.09 12.72 -18.73
N SER A 557 -10.06 12.23 -19.50
CA SER A 557 -11.44 12.68 -19.35
C SER A 557 -12.05 12.28 -18.01
N PHE A 558 -11.71 11.08 -17.50
CA PHE A 558 -12.11 10.64 -16.17
C PHE A 558 -11.51 11.55 -15.09
N ILE A 559 -10.25 11.99 -15.25
CA ILE A 559 -9.60 12.95 -14.36
C ILE A 559 -10.20 14.35 -14.50
N LYS A 560 -10.57 14.78 -15.71
CA LYS A 560 -11.22 16.06 -15.95
C LYS A 560 -12.60 16.13 -15.29
N ASP A 561 -13.40 15.09 -15.42
CA ASP A 561 -14.69 14.95 -14.73
C ASP A 561 -14.50 14.90 -13.20
N LEU A 562 -13.35 14.40 -12.73
CA LEU A 562 -12.99 14.39 -11.31
C LEU A 562 -12.58 15.79 -10.81
N GLY A 563 -11.96 16.60 -11.68
CA GLY A 563 -11.30 17.85 -11.33
C GLY A 563 -12.10 19.13 -11.62
N SER A 564 -13.08 19.10 -12.53
CA SER A 564 -13.77 20.31 -13.03
C SER A 564 -14.50 21.12 -11.93
N ASP A 565 -14.87 20.46 -10.85
CA ASP A 565 -15.59 21.07 -9.72
C ASP A 565 -14.67 21.49 -8.57
N PHE A 566 -13.36 21.21 -8.68
CA PHE A 566 -12.37 21.70 -7.72
C PHE A 566 -11.85 23.08 -8.14
N ASP A 567 -11.96 24.07 -7.25
CA ASP A 567 -11.42 25.41 -7.44
C ASP A 567 -9.97 25.41 -7.91
N LEU A 568 -9.15 24.46 -7.47
CA LEU A 568 -7.76 24.29 -7.91
C LEU A 568 -7.64 24.07 -9.43
N SER A 569 -8.51 23.24 -10.02
CA SER A 569 -8.51 23.00 -11.47
C SER A 569 -8.94 24.25 -12.23
N LYS A 570 -9.96 24.97 -11.72
CA LYS A 570 -10.41 26.25 -12.30
C LYS A 570 -9.27 27.27 -12.31
N ARG A 571 -8.56 27.44 -11.18
CA ARG A 571 -7.40 28.34 -11.04
C ARG A 571 -6.27 28.00 -12.00
N LEU A 572 -5.90 26.73 -12.10
CA LEU A 572 -4.86 26.28 -13.05
C LEU A 572 -5.28 26.54 -14.50
N SER A 573 -6.55 26.27 -14.84
CA SER A 573 -7.07 26.55 -16.18
C SER A 573 -7.06 28.04 -16.52
N ALA A 574 -7.38 28.90 -15.54
CA ALA A 574 -7.33 30.35 -15.68
C ALA A 574 -5.88 30.85 -15.87
N GLN A 575 -4.90 30.29 -15.14
CA GLN A 575 -3.49 30.64 -15.33
C GLN A 575 -2.93 30.20 -16.68
N VAL A 576 -3.31 29.01 -17.15
CA VAL A 576 -2.94 28.56 -18.51
C VAL A 576 -3.57 29.46 -19.56
N PHE A 577 -4.84 29.82 -19.39
CA PHE A 577 -5.53 30.76 -20.27
C PHE A 577 -4.89 32.15 -20.27
N LYS A 578 -4.51 32.67 -19.09
CA LYS A 578 -3.77 33.93 -18.96
C LYS A 578 -2.48 33.91 -19.79
N ARG A 579 -1.65 32.87 -19.60
CA ARG A 579 -0.40 32.70 -20.37
C ARG A 579 -0.63 32.57 -21.87
N GLN A 580 -1.73 31.96 -22.30
CA GLN A 580 -2.07 31.88 -23.72
C GLN A 580 -2.36 33.27 -24.30
N LEU A 581 -3.00 34.14 -23.53
CA LEU A 581 -3.35 35.51 -23.96
C LEU A 581 -2.17 36.49 -23.86
N GLU A 582 -1.31 36.37 -22.84
CA GLU A 582 -0.08 37.19 -22.70
C GLU A 582 0.90 37.01 -23.86
N ASN A 583 0.89 35.85 -24.54
CA ASN A 583 1.77 35.56 -25.66
C ASN A 583 1.29 36.17 -27.00
N VAL A 584 0.15 36.85 -27.03
CA VAL A 584 -0.42 37.43 -28.24
C VAL A 584 -0.12 38.92 -28.29
N GLU A 585 0.72 39.33 -29.26
CA GLU A 585 1.21 40.71 -29.48
C GLU A 585 0.10 41.76 -29.64
N GLU A 586 -1.14 41.35 -29.94
CA GLU A 586 -2.29 42.25 -30.13
C GLU A 586 -2.85 42.84 -28.81
N PHE A 587 -2.38 42.35 -27.65
CA PHE A 587 -2.66 42.91 -26.33
C PHE A 587 -1.53 43.77 -25.76
N SER A 588 -0.35 43.77 -26.39
CA SER A 588 0.74 44.70 -26.06
C SER A 588 0.52 46.02 -26.77
N GLU A 589 0.01 47.00 -26.01
CA GLU A 589 0.09 48.44 -26.23
C GLU A 589 0.07 48.92 -27.70
N ASP A 590 -1.11 49.28 -28.22
CA ASP A 590 -1.25 50.35 -29.21
C ASP A 590 -2.73 50.78 -29.32
N GLY A 591 -3.13 51.71 -28.46
CA GLY A 591 -4.44 52.36 -28.53
C GLY A 591 -4.70 53.19 -27.30
N VAL A 592 -4.58 54.52 -27.44
CA VAL A 592 -4.88 55.50 -26.38
C VAL A 592 -6.15 55.08 -25.62
N PRO A 593 -6.11 54.91 -24.29
CA PRO A 593 -7.30 54.55 -23.52
C PRO A 593 -8.31 55.67 -23.68
N SER A 594 -9.31 55.44 -24.54
CA SER A 594 -10.50 56.28 -24.52
C SER A 594 -11.22 55.95 -23.21
N LYS A 595 -11.25 56.93 -22.31
CA LYS A 595 -11.94 56.81 -21.01
C LYS A 595 -13.34 56.23 -21.24
N LEU A 596 -13.70 55.26 -20.41
CA LEU A 596 -15.03 54.68 -20.44
C LEU A 596 -16.09 55.78 -20.35
N PRO A 597 -17.22 55.64 -21.06
CA PRO A 597 -18.32 56.58 -20.97
C PRO A 597 -18.79 56.75 -19.51
N ALA A 598 -19.07 57.99 -19.09
CA ALA A 598 -19.46 58.29 -17.71
C ALA A 598 -20.74 57.55 -17.31
N ASP A 599 -21.70 57.43 -18.22
CA ASP A 599 -22.94 56.67 -18.07
C ASP A 599 -22.70 55.16 -17.88
N TYR A 600 -21.61 54.60 -18.43
CA TYR A 600 -21.24 53.21 -18.17
C TYR A 600 -20.60 53.03 -16.79
N LEU A 601 -19.79 54.00 -16.34
CA LEU A 601 -19.20 53.98 -15.00
C LEU A 601 -20.27 54.09 -13.91
N GLU A 602 -21.36 54.81 -14.16
CA GLU A 602 -22.51 54.91 -13.25
C GLU A 602 -23.21 53.56 -12.99
N LEU A 603 -23.11 52.58 -13.90
CA LEU A 603 -23.61 51.22 -13.70
C LEU A 603 -22.80 50.43 -12.65
N PHE A 604 -21.60 50.90 -12.33
CA PHE A 604 -20.67 50.30 -11.38
C PHE A 604 -20.27 51.31 -10.30
N PRO A 605 -21.22 51.75 -9.44
CA PRO A 605 -20.92 52.71 -8.39
C PRO A 605 -19.88 52.14 -7.42
N SER A 606 -18.97 53.00 -6.96
CA SER A 606 -17.95 52.64 -5.96
C SER A 606 -18.54 52.36 -4.57
N GLY A 607 -19.80 52.75 -4.35
CA GLY A 607 -20.58 52.52 -3.13
C GLY A 607 -21.64 51.45 -3.30
N ILE A 608 -22.59 51.41 -2.37
CA ILE A 608 -23.71 50.47 -2.42
C ILE A 608 -24.74 51.02 -3.41
N SER A 609 -25.22 50.16 -4.30
CA SER A 609 -26.28 50.50 -5.25
C SER A 609 -27.61 50.66 -4.52
N GLU A 610 -28.33 51.74 -4.78
CA GLU A 610 -29.68 51.98 -4.26
C GLU A 610 -30.73 51.13 -4.99
N ASP A 611 -30.42 50.64 -6.19
CA ASP A 611 -31.30 49.78 -6.97
C ASP A 611 -31.19 48.30 -6.54
N ASP A 612 -32.22 47.83 -5.81
CA ASP A 612 -32.38 46.43 -5.39
C ASP A 612 -32.38 45.45 -6.56
N SER A 613 -32.78 45.90 -7.76
CA SER A 613 -32.85 45.03 -8.94
C SER A 613 -31.47 44.53 -9.37
N VAL A 614 -30.39 45.22 -8.97
CA VAL A 614 -29.00 44.90 -9.31
C VAL A 614 -28.33 44.00 -8.27
N LEU A 615 -28.88 43.95 -7.06
CA LEU A 615 -28.29 43.18 -5.97
C LEU A 615 -28.37 41.68 -6.26
N ILE A 616 -27.33 40.95 -5.87
CA ILE A 616 -27.23 39.50 -6.05
C ILE A 616 -26.88 38.88 -4.71
N GLU A 617 -27.62 37.85 -4.34
CA GLU A 617 -27.24 36.98 -3.24
C GLU A 617 -26.26 35.92 -3.74
N PRO A 618 -25.03 35.85 -3.19
CA PRO A 618 -24.05 34.85 -3.61
C PRO A 618 -24.44 33.45 -3.12
N GLU A 619 -23.98 32.42 -3.84
CA GLU A 619 -24.16 31.04 -3.43
C GLU A 619 -23.40 30.76 -2.12
N GLY A 620 -24.13 30.68 -1.01
CA GLY A 620 -23.57 30.52 0.33
C GLY A 620 -24.49 30.99 1.46
N GLY A 621 -25.55 31.73 1.10
CA GLY A 621 -26.71 32.00 1.96
C GLY A 621 -26.36 32.79 3.21
N ILE A 622 -25.44 33.77 3.12
CA ILE A 622 -25.14 34.62 4.29
C ILE A 622 -26.37 35.42 4.72
N LEU A 623 -27.14 35.93 3.76
CA LEU A 623 -28.41 36.61 4.03
C LEU A 623 -29.42 35.64 4.61
N GLU A 624 -29.55 34.45 4.01
CA GLU A 624 -30.44 33.40 4.53
C GLU A 624 -30.11 33.02 5.98
N LYS A 625 -28.82 32.87 6.33
CA LYS A 625 -28.35 32.57 7.70
C LYS A 625 -28.64 33.69 8.68
N ILE A 626 -28.42 34.95 8.29
CA ILE A 626 -28.73 36.08 9.15
C ILE A 626 -30.25 36.17 9.35
N ASN A 627 -31.01 35.99 8.27
CA ASN A 627 -32.46 36.00 8.30
C ASN A 627 -33.03 34.86 9.16
N SER A 628 -32.46 33.65 9.13
CA SER A 628 -32.94 32.55 9.98
C SER A 628 -32.78 32.86 11.47
N GLU A 629 -31.66 33.45 11.87
CA GLU A 629 -31.43 33.86 13.27
C GLU A 629 -32.39 34.98 13.71
N ILE A 630 -32.65 35.95 12.83
CA ILE A 630 -33.62 37.03 13.09
C ILE A 630 -35.04 36.45 13.22
N GLU A 631 -35.45 35.53 12.34
CA GLU A 631 -36.78 34.92 12.40
C GLU A 631 -36.95 33.99 13.62
N GLU A 632 -35.90 33.28 14.05
CA GLU A 632 -35.91 32.52 15.30
C GLU A 632 -36.15 33.42 16.51
N TRP A 633 -35.46 34.57 16.56
CA TRP A 633 -35.67 35.58 17.59
C TRP A 633 -37.10 36.13 17.57
N LYS A 634 -37.61 36.55 16.41
CA LYS A 634 -38.99 37.02 16.26
C LYS A 634 -40.02 36.01 16.77
N SER A 635 -39.76 34.72 16.56
CA SER A 635 -40.65 33.64 16.99
C SER A 635 -40.58 33.31 18.49
N GLY A 636 -39.71 33.98 19.25
CA GLY A 636 -39.52 33.74 20.69
C GLY A 636 -38.90 32.37 21.01
N LYS A 637 -38.29 31.70 20.03
CA LYS A 637 -37.64 30.39 20.21
C LYS A 637 -36.26 30.50 20.86
N SER A 638 -35.70 31.70 20.90
CA SER A 638 -34.37 31.96 21.45
C SER A 638 -34.34 33.28 22.21
N ASP A 639 -33.70 33.24 23.37
CA ASP A 639 -33.41 34.37 24.25
C ASP A 639 -32.06 35.04 23.90
N GLU A 640 -31.43 34.66 22.78
CA GLU A 640 -30.11 35.12 22.37
C GLU A 640 -30.17 35.93 21.06
N HIS A 641 -29.60 37.15 21.05
CA HIS A 641 -29.95 38.19 20.07
C HIS A 641 -28.75 38.87 19.39
N SER A 642 -27.66 38.17 19.06
CA SER A 642 -26.46 38.81 18.49
C SER A 642 -25.74 38.01 17.42
N ILE A 643 -25.38 38.69 16.32
CA ILE A 643 -24.65 38.12 15.18
C ILE A 643 -23.42 38.98 14.88
N ALA A 644 -22.26 38.34 14.73
CA ALA A 644 -21.08 38.95 14.12
C ALA A 644 -20.86 38.39 12.72
N VAL A 645 -20.79 39.27 11.72
CA VAL A 645 -20.50 38.92 10.33
C VAL A 645 -19.11 39.45 10.00
N PHE A 646 -18.19 38.60 9.54
CA PHE A 646 -16.84 39.05 9.20
C PHE A 646 -16.36 38.55 7.84
N GLY A 647 -15.56 39.36 7.16
CA GLY A 647 -15.09 39.09 5.81
C GLY A 647 -14.16 40.18 5.28
N ASP A 648 -13.48 39.92 4.17
CA ASP A 648 -12.56 40.88 3.56
C ASP A 648 -13.30 42.19 3.14
N LYS A 649 -12.61 43.33 3.11
CA LYS A 649 -13.16 44.58 2.55
C LYS A 649 -13.65 44.32 1.12
N GLY A 650 -14.86 44.77 0.79
CA GLY A 650 -15.44 44.55 -0.53
C GLY A 650 -16.15 43.21 -0.72
N SER A 651 -16.24 42.34 0.30
CA SER A 651 -16.92 41.03 0.19
C SER A 651 -18.47 41.09 0.13
N GLY A 652 -19.07 42.28 0.21
CA GLY A 652 -20.53 42.47 0.20
C GLY A 652 -21.22 42.53 1.57
N LYS A 653 -20.49 42.71 2.69
CA LYS A 653 -21.08 42.81 4.05
C LYS A 653 -22.08 43.96 4.19
N SER A 654 -21.69 45.17 3.82
CA SER A 654 -22.52 46.37 3.89
C SER A 654 -23.78 46.23 3.02
N THR A 655 -23.63 45.68 1.81
CA THR A 655 -24.75 45.35 0.93
C THR A 655 -25.70 44.34 1.59
N ALA A 656 -25.16 43.34 2.27
CA ALA A 656 -25.98 42.35 2.96
C ALA A 656 -26.79 42.96 4.12
N LEU A 657 -26.21 43.87 4.90
CA LEU A 657 -26.93 44.61 5.95
C LEU A 657 -28.09 45.44 5.39
N ILE A 658 -27.88 46.09 4.24
CA ILE A 658 -28.95 46.86 3.58
C ILE A 658 -30.07 45.94 3.07
N GLN A 659 -29.74 44.79 2.50
CA GLN A 659 -30.77 43.83 2.08
C GLN A 659 -31.58 43.29 3.26
N ILE A 660 -30.95 43.09 4.43
CA ILE A 660 -31.65 42.73 5.67
C ILE A 660 -32.58 43.86 6.10
N MET A 661 -32.12 45.12 6.03
CA MET A 661 -32.93 46.30 6.33
C MET A 661 -34.17 46.36 5.42
N THR A 662 -34.03 46.13 4.11
CA THR A 662 -35.16 46.14 3.18
C THR A 662 -36.14 44.97 3.42
N LYS A 663 -35.65 43.82 3.90
CA LYS A 663 -36.46 42.61 4.07
C LYS A 663 -37.31 42.60 5.35
N HIS A 664 -36.85 43.27 6.41
CA HIS A 664 -37.53 43.29 7.73
C HIS A 664 -38.16 44.65 8.05
N GLN A 665 -38.99 45.17 7.14
CA GLN A 665 -39.73 46.43 7.34
C GLN A 665 -40.76 46.37 8.49
N ASP A 666 -41.02 45.17 9.02
CA ASP A 666 -41.91 44.92 10.16
C ASP A 666 -41.29 45.27 11.52
N LEU A 667 -39.98 45.52 11.58
CA LEU A 667 -39.25 45.90 12.79
C LEU A 667 -38.79 47.35 12.76
N ARG A 668 -38.55 47.93 13.94
CA ARG A 668 -37.79 49.19 14.02
C ARG A 668 -36.33 48.89 13.67
N ILE A 669 -35.84 49.39 12.54
CA ILE A 669 -34.44 49.17 12.14
C ILE A 669 -33.61 50.40 12.46
N VAL A 670 -32.49 50.17 13.15
CA VAL A 670 -31.51 51.19 13.52
C VAL A 670 -30.17 50.78 12.91
N SER A 671 -29.78 51.44 11.83
CA SER A 671 -28.54 51.14 11.09
C SER A 671 -27.52 52.26 11.27
N ALA A 672 -26.26 51.91 11.50
CA ALA A 672 -25.17 52.87 11.60
C ALA A 672 -23.84 52.34 11.05
N GLU A 673 -23.17 53.14 10.22
CA GLU A 673 -21.74 52.98 9.93
C GLU A 673 -20.94 53.57 11.09
N ILE A 674 -20.08 52.78 11.73
CA ILE A 674 -19.37 53.21 12.92
C ILE A 674 -18.28 54.22 12.55
N PRO A 675 -18.27 55.43 13.15
CA PRO A 675 -17.26 56.44 12.84
C PRO A 675 -15.88 56.00 13.34
N PRO A 676 -14.83 56.17 12.52
CA PRO A 676 -13.46 55.84 12.95
C PRO A 676 -12.91 56.99 13.83
N LYS A 677 -12.39 56.77 15.05
CA LYS A 677 -12.41 55.56 15.89
C LYS A 677 -13.08 55.88 17.23
N LEU A 678 -13.97 55.01 17.69
CA LEU A 678 -14.61 55.07 19.02
C LEU A 678 -13.81 54.20 19.98
N THR A 679 -12.75 54.77 20.57
CA THR A 679 -11.78 53.98 21.36
C THR A 679 -12.05 53.99 22.86
N THR A 680 -12.92 54.89 23.35
CA THR A 680 -13.23 55.05 24.77
C THR A 680 -14.66 54.62 25.08
N ARG A 681 -14.88 54.15 26.33
CA ARG A 681 -16.21 53.75 26.82
C ARG A 681 -17.25 54.85 26.68
N GLU A 682 -16.92 56.07 27.11
CA GLU A 682 -17.83 57.22 27.09
C GLU A 682 -18.29 57.59 25.68
N GLN A 683 -17.37 57.59 24.71
CA GLN A 683 -17.69 57.84 23.30
C GLN A 683 -18.63 56.77 22.74
N THR A 684 -18.39 55.50 23.06
CA THR A 684 -19.25 54.38 22.63
C THR A 684 -20.64 54.46 23.26
N LEU A 685 -20.74 54.70 24.57
CA LEU A 685 -22.04 54.83 25.25
C LEU A 685 -22.84 56.03 24.74
N LYS A 686 -22.18 57.17 24.52
CA LYS A 686 -22.81 58.36 23.91
C LYS A 686 -23.27 58.09 22.47
N PHE A 687 -22.49 57.34 21.70
CA PHE A 687 -22.87 56.93 20.34
C PHE A 687 -24.17 56.09 20.37
N PHE A 688 -24.24 55.07 21.22
CA PHE A 688 -25.45 54.25 21.35
C PHE A 688 -26.62 55.02 21.97
N SER A 689 -26.36 55.96 22.87
CA SER A 689 -27.41 56.81 23.47
C SER A 689 -28.11 57.64 22.39
N ASN A 690 -27.32 58.25 21.49
CA ASN A 690 -27.84 58.99 20.35
C ASN A 690 -28.55 58.07 19.34
N LEU A 691 -28.00 56.86 19.11
CA LEU A 691 -28.49 55.91 18.13
C LEU A 691 -29.86 55.33 18.53
N LEU A 692 -30.04 54.99 19.81
CA LEU A 692 -31.29 54.44 20.35
C LEU A 692 -32.27 55.51 20.86
N GLN A 693 -31.81 56.77 20.98
CA GLN A 693 -32.55 57.88 21.60
C GLN A 693 -32.92 57.58 23.07
N ALA A 694 -31.98 56.98 23.80
CA ALA A 694 -32.11 56.61 25.21
C ALA A 694 -30.82 56.97 25.97
N ASP A 695 -30.90 57.28 27.26
CA ASP A 695 -29.70 57.54 28.06
C ASP A 695 -29.03 56.22 28.45
N LEU A 696 -27.82 55.98 27.94
CA LEU A 696 -27.02 54.77 28.22
C LEU A 696 -25.76 55.06 29.04
N ALA A 697 -25.74 56.15 29.82
CA ALA A 697 -24.58 56.52 30.63
C ALA A 697 -24.12 55.43 31.62
N GLU A 698 -25.04 54.60 32.14
CA GLU A 698 -24.75 53.47 33.03
C GLU A 698 -24.45 52.15 32.29
N GLY A 699 -24.35 52.16 30.95
CA GLY A 699 -24.03 50.98 30.14
C GLY A 699 -25.18 49.96 30.11
N GLY A 700 -24.86 48.69 30.40
CA GLY A 700 -25.83 47.60 30.31
C GLY A 700 -27.08 47.78 31.18
N ARG A 701 -26.96 48.41 32.37
CA ARG A 701 -28.10 48.63 33.26
C ARG A 701 -29.14 49.57 32.65
N SER A 702 -28.69 50.71 32.13
CA SER A 702 -29.54 51.66 31.42
C SER A 702 -30.13 51.06 30.13
N LEU A 703 -29.45 50.12 29.48
CA LEU A 703 -29.97 49.43 28.30
C LEU A 703 -31.16 48.52 28.64
N VAL A 704 -31.13 47.82 29.79
CA VAL A 704 -32.26 46.99 30.25
C VAL A 704 -33.50 47.86 30.53
N ASP A 705 -33.32 49.05 31.10
CA ASP A 705 -34.43 49.96 31.35
C ASP A 705 -34.95 50.58 30.05
N ALA A 706 -34.07 50.89 29.09
CA ALA A 706 -34.47 51.34 27.75
C ALA A 706 -35.23 50.26 26.95
N ASP A 707 -34.81 48.99 27.03
CA ASP A 707 -35.42 47.86 26.31
C ASP A 707 -36.91 47.69 26.64
N LYS A 708 -37.33 47.98 27.88
CA LYS A 708 -38.75 47.92 28.29
C LYS A 708 -39.63 48.87 27.50
N GLU A 709 -39.13 50.06 27.17
CA GLU A 709 -39.85 51.11 26.46
C GLU A 709 -39.70 51.03 24.93
N LEU A 710 -38.72 50.28 24.44
CA LEU A 710 -38.48 50.12 23.01
C LEU A 710 -39.53 49.20 22.34
N GLU A 711 -39.72 49.36 21.05
CA GLU A 711 -40.34 48.36 20.19
C GLU A 711 -39.28 47.34 19.74
N PRO A 712 -39.65 46.14 19.25
CA PRO A 712 -38.69 45.20 18.65
C PRO A 712 -37.78 45.90 17.62
N THR A 713 -36.50 46.04 17.98
CA THR A 713 -35.51 46.87 17.30
C THR A 713 -34.35 46.03 16.79
N LEU A 714 -34.10 46.08 15.48
CA LEU A 714 -32.94 45.47 14.83
C LEU A 714 -31.83 46.51 14.68
N ILE A 715 -30.71 46.30 15.36
CA ILE A 715 -29.53 47.17 15.31
C ILE A 715 -28.51 46.59 14.33
N LEU A 716 -28.23 47.33 13.26
CA LEU A 716 -27.26 46.96 12.23
C LEU A 716 -26.02 47.88 12.34
N LEU A 717 -24.87 47.31 12.70
CA LEU A 717 -23.62 48.04 12.87
C LEU A 717 -22.64 47.66 11.76
N ASP A 718 -22.29 48.61 10.90
CA ASP A 718 -21.28 48.41 9.86
C ASP A 718 -19.92 48.98 10.26
N GLU A 719 -18.85 48.33 9.80
CA GLU A 719 -17.46 48.71 10.12
C GLU A 719 -17.15 48.71 11.64
N ALA A 720 -17.66 47.73 12.38
CA ALA A 720 -17.52 47.61 13.84
C ALA A 720 -16.06 47.44 14.31
N GLN A 721 -15.10 47.18 13.40
CA GLN A 721 -13.67 47.33 13.69
C GLN A 721 -13.27 48.74 14.17
N ASN A 722 -14.10 49.76 13.95
CA ASN A 722 -13.84 51.12 14.40
C ASN A 722 -14.03 51.34 15.91
N PHE A 723 -14.53 50.36 16.66
CA PHE A 723 -14.62 50.38 18.12
C PHE A 723 -13.29 50.09 18.85
N PHE A 724 -12.21 49.79 18.12
CA PHE A 724 -10.91 49.61 18.74
C PHE A 724 -9.77 50.20 17.92
N LEU A 725 -8.65 50.39 18.61
CA LEU A 725 -7.35 50.73 18.06
C LEU A 725 -6.30 49.86 18.79
N SER A 726 -5.38 49.23 18.08
CA SER A 726 -4.45 48.26 18.70
C SER A 726 -3.27 48.95 19.37
N ARG A 727 -3.57 49.71 20.43
CA ARG A 727 -2.63 50.39 21.31
C ARG A 727 -3.06 50.18 22.77
N ILE A 728 -2.21 50.58 23.72
CA ILE A 728 -2.56 50.59 25.14
C ILE A 728 -3.84 51.43 25.34
N ASN A 729 -4.81 50.90 26.10
CA ASN A 729 -6.12 51.50 26.33
C ASN A 729 -6.99 51.74 25.08
N GLY A 730 -6.62 51.17 23.92
CA GLY A 730 -7.36 51.34 22.66
C GLY A 730 -8.56 50.39 22.48
N PHE A 731 -8.88 49.56 23.46
CA PHE A 731 -9.95 48.56 23.38
C PHE A 731 -11.20 48.89 24.21
N GLU A 732 -11.22 50.01 24.94
CA GLU A 732 -12.33 50.34 25.85
C GLU A 732 -13.65 50.56 25.12
N GLY A 733 -13.60 51.12 23.90
CA GLY A 733 -14.78 51.23 23.05
C GLY A 733 -15.38 49.88 22.65
N TYR A 734 -14.54 48.90 22.31
CA TYR A 734 -14.98 47.55 21.96
C TYR A 734 -15.47 46.77 23.18
N LYS A 735 -14.84 46.93 24.35
CA LYS A 735 -15.35 46.39 25.62
C LYS A 735 -16.73 46.93 25.96
N ALA A 736 -16.97 48.22 25.74
CA ALA A 736 -18.28 48.83 25.93
C ALA A 736 -19.33 48.25 24.96
N LEU A 737 -18.96 48.01 23.70
CA LEU A 737 -19.84 47.29 22.76
C LEU A 737 -20.20 45.88 23.29
N LEU A 738 -19.20 45.12 23.73
CA LEU A 738 -19.41 43.76 24.25
C LEU A 738 -20.28 43.73 25.51
N GLU A 739 -20.14 44.73 26.38
CA GLU A 739 -21.03 44.89 27.53
C GLU A 739 -22.49 45.09 27.11
N LEU A 740 -22.75 45.97 26.13
CA LEU A 740 -24.10 46.21 25.64
C LEU A 740 -24.68 44.95 24.98
N ILE A 741 -23.90 44.24 24.16
CA ILE A 741 -24.33 43.00 23.51
C ILE A 741 -24.56 41.86 24.52
N GLY A 742 -23.75 41.79 25.58
CA GLY A 742 -23.87 40.79 26.65
C GLY A 742 -25.00 41.06 27.64
N THR A 743 -25.68 42.20 27.52
CA THR A 743 -26.82 42.57 28.37
C THR A 743 -28.07 41.81 27.93
N ARG A 744 -28.86 41.33 28.89
CA ARG A 744 -30.12 40.63 28.60
C ARG A 744 -31.20 41.64 28.21
N THR A 745 -31.55 41.66 26.93
CA THR A 745 -32.60 42.49 26.33
C THR A 745 -33.56 41.58 25.58
N GLU A 746 -34.86 41.83 25.60
CA GLU A 746 -35.85 41.00 24.89
C GLU A 746 -36.17 41.56 23.49
N LYS A 747 -36.13 42.89 23.36
CA LYS A 747 -36.60 43.58 22.16
C LYS A 747 -35.48 44.04 21.23
N ILE A 748 -34.21 43.87 21.60
CA ILE A 748 -33.07 44.32 20.79
C ILE A 748 -32.36 43.12 20.16
N PHE A 749 -32.12 43.19 18.85
CA PHE A 749 -31.29 42.25 18.13
C PHE A 749 -30.10 42.94 17.44
N TRP A 750 -28.90 42.41 17.65
CA TRP A 750 -27.64 42.99 17.19
C TRP A 750 -27.08 42.26 15.98
N VAL A 751 -26.72 42.99 14.92
CA VAL A 751 -25.91 42.48 13.81
C VAL A 751 -24.73 43.40 13.59
N ALA A 752 -23.51 42.91 13.81
CA ALA A 752 -22.28 43.68 13.66
C ALA A 752 -21.40 43.12 12.55
N SER A 753 -20.96 43.99 11.64
CA SER A 753 -20.09 43.70 10.50
C SER A 753 -18.64 44.06 10.83
N PHE A 754 -17.72 43.13 10.60
CA PHE A 754 -16.29 43.29 10.86
C PHE A 754 -15.44 42.98 9.62
N ASN A 755 -14.33 43.70 9.47
CA ASN A 755 -13.25 43.25 8.59
C ASN A 755 -12.61 41.95 9.13
N ARG A 756 -12.23 41.04 8.23
CA ARG A 756 -11.64 39.73 8.53
C ARG A 756 -10.40 39.82 9.43
N TYR A 757 -9.48 40.73 9.12
CA TYR A 757 -8.21 40.85 9.86
C TYR A 757 -8.42 41.49 11.22
N SER A 758 -9.37 42.43 11.34
CA SER A 758 -9.80 42.97 12.62
C SER A 758 -10.39 41.88 13.50
N TRP A 759 -11.31 41.08 12.96
CA TRP A 759 -11.94 39.97 13.70
C TRP A 759 -10.93 38.91 14.11
N ALA A 760 -10.00 38.54 13.23
CA ALA A 760 -8.92 37.60 13.56
C ALA A 760 -8.05 38.12 14.71
N PHE A 761 -7.71 39.42 14.68
CA PHE A 761 -6.95 40.07 15.74
C PHE A 761 -7.73 40.13 17.07
N LEU A 762 -9.00 40.55 17.03
CA LEU A 762 -9.86 40.57 18.22
C LEU A 762 -10.01 39.17 18.82
N ASN A 763 -10.14 38.12 18.01
CA ASN A 763 -10.15 36.72 18.48
C ASN A 763 -8.86 36.30 19.18
N ALA A 764 -7.71 36.80 18.71
CA ALA A 764 -6.44 36.52 19.37
C ALA A 764 -6.34 37.23 20.73
N VAL A 765 -6.93 38.44 20.86
CA VAL A 765 -6.89 39.24 22.09
C VAL A 765 -7.93 38.79 23.12
N PHE A 766 -9.18 38.53 22.70
CA PHE A 766 -10.34 38.27 23.57
C PHE A 766 -10.79 36.80 23.60
N GLY A 767 -10.21 35.93 22.77
CA GLY A 767 -10.65 34.53 22.61
C GLY A 767 -11.85 34.38 21.65
N LYS A 768 -12.35 33.15 21.50
CA LYS A 768 -13.35 32.76 20.48
C LYS A 768 -14.81 33.07 20.84
N ASN A 769 -15.13 33.33 22.10
CA ASN A 769 -16.51 33.49 22.60
C ASN A 769 -16.78 34.95 23.02
N GLN A 770 -16.75 35.88 22.06
CA GLN A 770 -16.83 37.32 22.28
C GLN A 770 -18.27 37.83 22.50
N HIS A 771 -19.07 37.15 23.32
CA HIS A 771 -20.50 37.47 23.60
C HIS A 771 -21.47 37.48 22.39
N PHE A 772 -20.98 37.31 21.16
CA PHE A 772 -21.81 37.04 19.99
C PHE A 772 -22.31 35.61 20.00
N ARG A 773 -23.62 35.43 19.81
CA ARG A 773 -24.25 34.11 19.69
C ARG A 773 -23.80 33.41 18.42
N ALA A 774 -24.02 34.06 17.28
CA ALA A 774 -23.70 33.52 15.97
C ALA A 774 -22.57 34.32 15.33
N VAL A 775 -21.61 33.63 14.73
CA VAL A 775 -20.50 34.27 14.02
C VAL A 775 -20.43 33.69 12.62
N PHE A 776 -20.66 34.53 11.62
CA PHE A 776 -20.69 34.13 10.21
C PHE A 776 -19.51 34.72 9.43
N LYS A 777 -18.68 33.83 8.86
CA LYS A 777 -17.62 34.19 7.92
C LYS A 777 -18.20 34.30 6.51
N VAL A 778 -18.08 35.48 5.90
CA VAL A 778 -18.40 35.69 4.48
C VAL A 778 -17.36 34.95 3.63
N GLN A 779 -17.83 34.04 2.79
CA GLN A 779 -16.97 33.29 1.88
C GLN A 779 -16.69 34.13 0.62
N PRO A 780 -15.53 33.93 -0.03
CA PRO A 780 -15.31 34.43 -1.38
C PRO A 780 -16.41 33.93 -2.33
N TRP A 781 -16.85 34.79 -3.25
CA TRP A 781 -17.88 34.45 -4.23
C TRP A 781 -17.39 33.43 -5.24
N LYS A 782 -18.29 32.64 -5.81
CA LYS A 782 -17.97 31.70 -6.89
C LYS A 782 -17.80 32.43 -8.22
N ASP A 783 -17.19 31.76 -9.20
CA ASP A 783 -17.00 32.28 -10.55
C ASP A 783 -18.32 32.62 -11.24
N GLU A 784 -19.35 31.80 -11.04
CA GLU A 784 -20.69 32.04 -11.56
C GLU A 784 -21.36 33.27 -10.93
N ASP A 785 -21.21 33.48 -9.62
CA ASP A 785 -21.77 34.65 -8.92
C ASP A 785 -21.12 35.95 -9.35
N ILE A 786 -19.78 35.96 -9.52
CA ILE A 786 -19.04 37.12 -10.04
C ILE A 786 -19.47 37.43 -11.48
N LYS A 787 -19.59 36.39 -12.32
CA LYS A 787 -20.11 36.54 -13.69
C LYS A 787 -21.51 37.16 -13.69
N ASN A 788 -22.40 36.63 -12.84
CA ASN A 788 -23.78 37.13 -12.74
C ASN A 788 -23.81 38.57 -12.26
N LEU A 789 -22.99 38.96 -11.27
CA LEU A 789 -22.88 40.33 -10.77
C LEU A 789 -22.56 41.34 -11.88
N ILE A 790 -21.53 41.02 -12.65
CA ILE A 790 -21.05 41.91 -13.71
C ILE A 790 -22.06 41.97 -14.86
N LEU A 791 -22.56 40.82 -15.31
CA LEU A 791 -23.49 40.79 -16.43
C LEU A 791 -24.85 41.40 -16.10
N LYS A 792 -25.32 41.28 -14.86
CA LYS A 792 -26.58 41.90 -14.41
C LYS A 792 -26.51 43.42 -14.47
N ARG A 793 -25.38 44.01 -14.03
CA ARG A 793 -25.08 45.45 -14.15
C ARG A 793 -24.89 45.88 -15.59
N HIS A 794 -24.09 45.15 -16.35
CA HIS A 794 -23.82 45.45 -17.75
C HIS A 794 -25.12 45.50 -18.59
N LYS A 795 -26.06 44.58 -18.36
CA LYS A 795 -27.35 44.51 -19.07
C LYS A 795 -28.27 45.73 -18.84
N GLN A 796 -28.01 46.56 -17.82
CA GLN A 796 -28.76 47.81 -17.63
C GLN A 796 -28.32 48.90 -18.62
N GLY A 797 -27.10 48.78 -19.17
CA GLY A 797 -26.56 49.71 -20.17
C GLY A 797 -26.87 49.28 -21.61
N PRO A 798 -26.86 50.23 -22.57
CA PRO A 798 -27.08 49.95 -24.00
C PRO A 798 -25.83 49.45 -24.74
N TYR A 799 -24.80 49.01 -24.03
CA TYR A 799 -23.48 48.69 -24.57
C TYR A 799 -23.36 47.22 -24.97
N GLN A 800 -22.71 46.93 -26.09
CA GLN A 800 -22.39 45.57 -26.52
C GLN A 800 -20.94 45.21 -26.22
N LEU A 801 -20.71 43.99 -25.74
CA LEU A 801 -19.36 43.44 -25.49
C LEU A 801 -18.85 42.70 -26.72
N SER A 802 -17.63 43.03 -27.14
CA SER A 802 -16.87 42.26 -28.12
C SER A 802 -15.73 41.51 -27.43
N PHE A 803 -15.70 40.19 -27.64
CA PHE A 803 -14.63 39.29 -27.20
C PHE A 803 -13.70 38.90 -28.36
N ASP A 804 -13.79 39.59 -29.51
CA ASP A 804 -13.17 39.19 -30.77
C ASP A 804 -11.65 39.06 -30.67
N ALA A 805 -11.00 39.95 -29.91
CA ALA A 805 -9.57 39.89 -29.64
C ALA A 805 -9.15 38.62 -28.87
N ILE A 806 -9.94 38.22 -27.89
CA ILE A 806 -9.69 37.01 -27.09
C ILE A 806 -9.95 35.76 -27.96
N ILE A 807 -10.94 35.81 -28.85
CA ILE A 807 -11.24 34.74 -29.81
C ILE A 807 -10.12 34.58 -30.84
N GLN A 808 -9.61 35.68 -31.39
CA GLN A 808 -8.49 35.70 -32.33
C GLN A 808 -7.20 35.17 -31.69
N ALA A 809 -6.93 35.55 -30.44
CA ALA A 809 -5.78 35.09 -29.67
C ALA A 809 -5.79 33.58 -29.37
N VAL A 810 -6.97 33.00 -29.13
CA VAL A 810 -7.08 31.57 -28.75
C VAL A 810 -7.09 30.63 -29.96
N GLY A 811 -7.51 31.13 -31.14
CA GLY A 811 -7.52 30.39 -32.40
C GLY A 811 -8.56 29.25 -32.44
N ASN A 812 -9.40 29.24 -33.48
CA ASN A 812 -10.33 28.16 -33.86
C ASN A 812 -11.39 27.74 -32.82
N THR A 813 -12.60 28.29 -32.94
CA THR A 813 -13.85 27.54 -32.70
C THR A 813 -14.97 28.16 -33.55
N ARG A 814 -15.96 27.37 -34.01
CA ARG A 814 -17.12 27.88 -34.76
C ARG A 814 -17.74 29.07 -34.02
N ALA A 815 -17.99 30.17 -34.73
CA ALA A 815 -18.11 31.53 -34.17
C ALA A 815 -19.09 31.69 -33.00
N GLU A 816 -20.18 30.92 -32.93
CA GLU A 816 -21.21 31.09 -31.90
C GLU A 816 -21.04 30.20 -30.65
N GLU A 817 -20.51 28.98 -30.79
CA GLU A 817 -20.17 28.12 -29.63
C GLU A 817 -18.82 28.54 -28.99
N ALA A 818 -17.97 29.24 -29.75
CA ALA A 818 -16.70 29.81 -29.30
C ALA A 818 -16.88 30.90 -28.24
N THR A 819 -17.81 31.82 -28.46
CA THR A 819 -17.97 33.05 -27.69
C THR A 819 -18.39 32.76 -26.26
N ALA A 820 -19.41 31.91 -26.05
CA ALA A 820 -19.88 31.53 -24.72
C ALA A 820 -18.79 30.77 -23.91
N ALA A 821 -18.00 29.93 -24.58
CA ALA A 821 -16.90 29.20 -23.94
C ALA A 821 -15.75 30.15 -23.55
N ILE A 822 -15.44 31.15 -24.37
CA ILE A 822 -14.41 32.14 -24.13
C ILE A 822 -14.83 33.14 -23.05
N GLU A 823 -16.07 33.59 -23.09
CA GLU A 823 -16.70 34.40 -22.03
C GLU A 823 -16.58 33.68 -20.68
N SER A 824 -16.90 32.38 -20.61
CA SER A 824 -16.73 31.59 -19.39
C SER A 824 -15.27 31.52 -18.92
N LYS A 825 -14.30 31.40 -19.84
CA LYS A 825 -12.86 31.41 -19.48
C LYS A 825 -12.41 32.79 -18.98
N PHE A 826 -12.89 33.87 -19.59
CA PHE A 826 -12.62 35.24 -19.15
C PHE A 826 -13.12 35.48 -17.73
N PHE A 827 -14.39 35.16 -17.44
CA PHE A 827 -14.92 35.34 -16.09
C PHE A 827 -14.23 34.45 -15.04
N LYS A 828 -13.71 33.29 -15.43
CA LYS A 828 -12.85 32.46 -14.55
C LYS A 828 -11.51 33.14 -14.27
N LEU A 829 -10.90 33.78 -15.27
CA LEU A 829 -9.68 34.57 -15.09
C LEU A 829 -9.94 35.75 -14.14
N LEU A 830 -11.01 36.50 -14.39
CA LEU A 830 -11.44 37.63 -13.56
C LEU A 830 -11.75 37.21 -12.12
N TRP A 831 -12.45 36.09 -11.94
CA TRP A 831 -12.72 35.51 -10.61
C TRP A 831 -11.42 35.15 -9.88
N GLU A 832 -10.45 34.55 -10.58
CA GLU A 832 -9.18 34.18 -9.94
C GLU A 832 -8.30 35.39 -9.61
N GLN A 833 -8.27 36.42 -10.47
CA GLN A 833 -7.55 37.66 -10.18
C GLN A 833 -8.21 38.46 -9.06
N SER A 834 -9.55 38.56 -9.03
CA SER A 834 -10.29 39.22 -7.94
C SER A 834 -10.31 38.41 -6.64
N GLY A 835 -10.11 37.10 -6.73
CA GLY A 835 -10.20 36.20 -5.59
C GLY A 835 -11.60 35.95 -5.07
N GLY A 836 -12.62 36.11 -5.90
CA GLY A 836 -14.02 36.07 -5.48
C GLY A 836 -14.45 37.28 -4.64
N ASN A 837 -13.69 38.39 -4.68
CA ASN A 837 -14.11 39.64 -4.06
C ASN A 837 -14.92 40.47 -5.08
N PRO A 838 -16.22 40.73 -4.84
CA PRO A 838 -17.08 41.39 -5.81
C PRO A 838 -16.69 42.84 -6.08
N ARG A 839 -16.11 43.57 -5.12
CA ARG A 839 -15.60 44.93 -5.37
C ARG A 839 -14.38 44.90 -6.30
N ALA A 840 -13.40 44.06 -5.98
CA ALA A 840 -12.19 43.93 -6.80
C ALA A 840 -12.53 43.40 -8.21
N ALA A 841 -13.49 42.48 -8.33
CA ALA A 841 -13.94 41.98 -9.62
C ALA A 841 -14.56 43.06 -10.51
N GLN A 842 -15.28 44.02 -9.92
CA GLN A 842 -15.84 45.15 -10.67
C GLN A 842 -14.75 46.13 -11.11
N GLU A 843 -13.78 46.44 -10.25
CA GLU A 843 -12.65 47.30 -10.59
C GLU A 843 -11.81 46.68 -11.73
N LEU A 844 -11.46 45.39 -11.62
CA LEU A 844 -10.75 44.64 -12.66
C LEU A 844 -11.57 44.50 -13.97
N TRP A 845 -12.90 44.41 -13.85
CA TRP A 845 -13.77 44.41 -15.02
C TRP A 845 -13.72 45.76 -15.74
N LEU A 846 -13.84 46.87 -15.01
CA LEU A 846 -13.77 48.20 -15.61
C LEU A 846 -12.40 48.47 -16.24
N SER A 847 -11.30 48.00 -15.64
CA SER A 847 -9.97 48.15 -16.22
C SER A 847 -9.78 47.32 -17.49
N SER A 848 -10.44 46.15 -17.58
CA SER A 848 -10.40 45.29 -18.77
C SER A 848 -11.18 45.82 -19.99
N LEU A 849 -11.86 46.97 -19.90
CA LEU A 849 -12.74 47.45 -20.96
C LEU A 849 -12.15 48.64 -21.74
N HIS A 850 -12.15 48.52 -23.07
CA HIS A 850 -11.75 49.59 -23.97
C HIS A 850 -12.90 49.96 -24.91
N ARG A 851 -13.14 51.26 -25.10
CA ARG A 851 -14.22 51.71 -25.98
C ARG A 851 -13.79 51.62 -27.45
N ILE A 852 -14.61 50.92 -28.25
CA ILE A 852 -14.42 50.79 -29.71
C ILE A 852 -15.28 51.83 -30.45
N SER A 853 -16.53 52.00 -30.02
CA SER A 853 -17.50 52.90 -30.66
C SER A 853 -18.44 53.56 -29.64
N ALA A 854 -19.46 54.27 -30.11
CA ALA A 854 -20.44 54.91 -29.23
C ALA A 854 -21.17 53.91 -28.31
N LYS A 855 -21.40 52.68 -28.76
CA LYS A 855 -22.17 51.63 -28.03
C LYS A 855 -21.49 50.25 -27.99
N ALA A 856 -20.21 50.16 -28.31
CA ALA A 856 -19.47 48.89 -28.28
C ALA A 856 -18.18 49.00 -27.45
N LEU A 857 -17.98 48.01 -26.57
CA LEU A 857 -16.82 47.89 -25.68
C LEU A 857 -16.06 46.59 -26.01
N ARG A 858 -14.74 46.70 -26.17
CA ARG A 858 -13.82 45.57 -26.32
C ARG A 858 -13.45 45.06 -24.94
N VAL A 859 -13.51 43.76 -24.74
CA VAL A 859 -12.98 43.11 -23.54
C VAL A 859 -11.51 42.76 -23.78
N GLY A 860 -10.64 43.37 -22.99
CA GLY A 860 -9.20 43.13 -22.90
C GLY A 860 -8.84 42.13 -21.80
N LEU A 861 -7.54 41.97 -21.57
CA LEU A 861 -7.03 41.28 -20.40
C LEU A 861 -7.26 42.16 -19.16
N PRO A 862 -7.74 41.63 -18.03
CA PRO A 862 -7.82 42.42 -16.81
C PRO A 862 -6.42 42.75 -16.30
N ASP A 863 -6.23 44.02 -15.93
CA ASP A 863 -4.96 44.53 -15.45
C ASP A 863 -4.42 43.68 -14.28
N ASP A 864 -3.15 43.32 -14.37
CA ASP A 864 -2.44 42.60 -13.32
C ASP A 864 -1.21 43.43 -12.93
N PRO A 865 -1.36 44.52 -12.13
CA PRO A 865 -0.22 45.36 -11.76
C PRO A 865 0.93 44.53 -11.19
N GLU A 866 2.10 44.61 -11.82
CA GLU A 866 3.27 43.80 -11.42
C GLU A 866 3.70 44.16 -10.00
N LEU A 867 3.83 43.15 -9.14
CA LEU A 867 4.23 43.31 -7.74
C LEU A 867 5.73 43.10 -7.52
N SER A 868 6.54 43.12 -8.58
CA SER A 868 8.00 43.13 -8.47
C SER A 868 8.45 44.21 -7.48
N ILE A 869 7.77 45.36 -7.48
CA ILE A 869 8.00 46.51 -6.58
C ILE A 869 7.70 46.19 -5.10
N LEU A 870 6.73 45.31 -4.78
CA LEU A 870 6.46 44.92 -3.39
C LEU A 870 7.62 44.14 -2.74
N SER A 871 8.51 43.57 -3.55
CA SER A 871 9.69 42.86 -3.05
C SER A 871 10.77 43.80 -2.48
N GLU A 872 10.74 45.08 -2.84
CA GLU A 872 11.71 46.11 -2.45
C GLU A 872 11.24 46.97 -1.26
N ILE A 873 10.00 46.77 -0.80
CA ILE A 873 9.42 47.52 0.32
C ILE A 873 10.03 47.07 1.66
N SER A 874 10.41 48.03 2.49
CA SER A 874 10.97 47.78 3.82
C SER A 874 9.97 47.13 4.78
N ASP A 875 10.47 46.38 5.76
CA ASP A 875 9.64 45.71 6.78
C ASP A 875 8.79 46.71 7.58
N ASP A 876 9.30 47.92 7.86
CA ASP A 876 8.54 49.00 8.50
C ASP A 876 7.31 49.41 7.70
N ALA A 877 7.46 49.58 6.38
CA ALA A 877 6.35 49.91 5.50
C ALA A 877 5.34 48.76 5.40
N LEU A 878 5.80 47.51 5.39
CA LEU A 878 4.92 46.33 5.46
C LEU A 878 4.15 46.27 6.78
N PHE A 879 4.76 46.65 7.89
CA PHE A 879 4.08 46.72 9.20
C PHE A 879 2.98 47.79 9.22
N ILE A 880 3.25 48.95 8.61
CA ILE A 880 2.27 50.04 8.42
C ILE A 880 1.10 49.59 7.54
N TYR A 881 1.39 48.90 6.43
CA TYR A 881 0.34 48.36 5.55
C TYR A 881 -0.47 47.25 6.23
N ALA A 882 0.16 46.42 7.05
CA ALA A 882 -0.55 45.44 7.87
C ALA A 882 -1.49 46.11 8.88
N ALA A 883 -1.08 47.23 9.48
CA ALA A 883 -1.96 48.04 10.34
C ALA A 883 -3.16 48.62 9.56
N LEU A 884 -2.94 49.11 8.34
CA LEU A 884 -4.02 49.58 7.45
C LEU A 884 -4.99 48.47 7.06
N VAL A 885 -4.50 47.28 6.73
CA VAL A 885 -5.33 46.10 6.43
C VAL A 885 -6.11 45.63 7.66
N ARG A 886 -5.52 45.75 8.86
CA ARG A 886 -6.16 45.33 10.12
C ARG A 886 -7.24 46.29 10.58
N HIS A 887 -6.97 47.59 10.62
CA HIS A 887 -7.88 48.56 11.24
C HIS A 887 -8.79 49.23 10.24
N GLU A 888 -8.34 49.38 9.01
CA GLU A 888 -8.93 50.25 8.00
C GLU A 888 -9.05 51.71 8.49
N ASN A 889 -9.12 52.65 7.55
CA ASN A 889 -9.44 54.05 7.82
C ASN A 889 -8.54 54.74 8.89
N LEU A 890 -7.22 54.54 8.84
CA LEU A 890 -6.32 55.13 9.86
C LEU A 890 -5.79 56.50 9.43
N SER A 891 -5.66 57.43 10.39
CA SER A 891 -4.89 58.67 10.23
C SER A 891 -3.39 58.43 10.45
N THR A 892 -2.55 59.40 10.09
CA THR A 892 -1.10 59.33 10.34
C THR A 892 -0.78 59.18 11.84
N LEU A 893 -1.49 59.90 12.71
CA LEU A 893 -1.29 59.81 14.16
C LEU A 893 -1.71 58.45 14.72
N GLU A 894 -2.86 57.93 14.28
CA GLU A 894 -3.32 56.60 14.68
C GLU A 894 -2.36 55.49 14.19
N LEU A 895 -1.72 55.67 13.03
CA LEU A 895 -0.69 54.75 12.53
C LEU A 895 0.58 54.78 13.37
N VAL A 896 1.05 55.97 13.76
CA VAL A 896 2.17 56.11 14.70
C VAL A 896 1.85 55.37 16.00
N ASP A 897 0.66 55.59 16.57
CA ASP A 897 0.24 54.95 17.82
C ASP A 897 0.11 53.42 17.72
N VAL A 898 -0.35 52.90 16.58
CA VAL A 898 -0.56 51.45 16.37
C VAL A 898 0.73 50.72 16.05
N THR A 899 1.65 51.39 15.35
CA THR A 899 2.89 50.76 14.89
C THR A 899 4.08 51.02 15.82
N ASP A 900 3.98 52.03 16.69
CA ASP A 900 5.08 52.53 17.52
C ASP A 900 6.31 52.96 16.70
N LEU A 901 6.09 53.34 15.42
CA LEU A 901 7.14 53.79 14.51
C LEU A 901 7.22 55.32 14.48
N PRO A 902 8.43 55.90 14.23
CA PRO A 902 8.58 57.34 14.07
C PRO A 902 7.68 57.90 12.96
N GLU A 903 7.11 59.09 13.18
CA GLU A 903 6.21 59.73 12.21
C GLU A 903 6.84 59.90 10.83
N GLY A 904 8.16 60.16 10.75
CA GLY A 904 8.90 60.24 9.49
C GLY A 904 8.84 58.95 8.67
N THR A 905 9.01 57.79 9.33
CA THR A 905 8.91 56.47 8.72
C THR A 905 7.48 56.20 8.25
N VAL A 906 6.48 56.54 9.07
CA VAL A 906 5.06 56.39 8.72
C VAL A 906 4.70 57.23 7.49
N ARG A 907 5.10 58.51 7.47
CA ARG A 907 4.85 59.40 6.32
C ARG A 907 5.55 58.94 5.06
N TYR A 908 6.77 58.41 5.17
CA TYR A 908 7.51 57.86 4.03
C TYR A 908 6.77 56.65 3.42
N ALA A 909 6.37 55.69 4.25
CA ALA A 909 5.61 54.52 3.78
C ALA A 909 4.26 54.92 3.17
N LEU A 910 3.54 55.86 3.78
CA LEU A 910 2.28 56.37 3.22
C LEU A 910 2.49 57.07 1.88
N ARG A 911 3.58 57.84 1.72
CA ARG A 911 3.92 58.46 0.44
C ARG A 911 4.22 57.40 -0.62
N LEU A 912 5.04 56.41 -0.29
CA LEU A 912 5.36 55.29 -1.19
C LEU A 912 4.09 54.54 -1.62
N GLY A 913 3.17 54.28 -0.70
CA GLY A 913 1.90 53.62 -1.00
C GLY A 913 0.96 54.45 -1.87
N LEU A 914 0.99 55.77 -1.77
CA LEU A 914 0.24 56.68 -2.65
C LEU A 914 0.87 56.78 -4.04
N GLU A 915 2.20 56.91 -4.13
CA GLU A 915 2.94 57.00 -5.41
C GLU A 915 2.79 55.73 -6.26
N ASN A 916 2.66 54.56 -5.62
CA ASN A 916 2.45 53.28 -6.29
C ASN A 916 0.97 52.86 -6.36
N GLU A 917 0.02 53.76 -6.03
CA GLU A 917 -1.43 53.51 -6.11
C GLU A 917 -1.95 52.32 -5.26
N TYR A 918 -1.20 51.92 -4.24
CA TYR A 918 -1.64 50.89 -3.27
C TYR A 918 -2.61 51.45 -2.24
N LEU A 919 -2.46 52.73 -1.94
CA LEU A 919 -3.24 53.44 -0.94
C LEU A 919 -4.01 54.59 -1.58
N ASN A 920 -5.15 54.92 -0.97
CA ASN A 920 -5.88 56.15 -1.23
C ASN A 920 -6.05 56.93 0.08
N ARG A 921 -6.06 58.26 -0.01
CA ARG A 921 -6.28 59.18 1.09
C ARG A 921 -7.65 59.84 0.97
N SER A 922 -8.49 59.69 1.99
CA SER A 922 -9.79 60.35 2.06
C SER A 922 -9.65 61.87 2.24
N GLN A 923 -10.73 62.61 1.98
CA GLN A 923 -10.80 64.05 2.23
C GLN A 923 -10.52 64.42 3.70
N GLU A 924 -10.87 63.54 4.63
CA GLU A 924 -10.60 63.66 6.07
C GLU A 924 -9.14 63.29 6.45
N GLY A 925 -8.30 62.98 5.48
CA GLY A 925 -6.89 62.66 5.69
C GLY A 925 -6.63 61.25 6.23
N ARG A 926 -7.60 60.32 6.11
CA ARG A 926 -7.46 58.91 6.51
C ARG A 926 -7.02 58.06 5.32
N TYR A 927 -6.21 57.04 5.58
CA TYR A 927 -5.62 56.18 4.57
C TYR A 927 -6.34 54.83 4.48
N ARG A 928 -6.50 54.31 3.26
CA ARG A 928 -7.16 53.05 2.95
C ARG A 928 -6.40 52.32 1.83
N VAL A 929 -6.48 50.99 1.82
CA VAL A 929 -5.96 50.18 0.71
C VAL A 929 -6.94 50.26 -0.47
N VAL A 930 -6.41 50.42 -1.69
CA VAL A 930 -7.18 50.42 -2.94
C VAL A 930 -7.66 48.99 -3.24
N ALA A 931 -8.86 48.80 -3.80
CA ALA A 931 -9.45 47.47 -3.90
C ALA A 931 -8.71 46.58 -4.92
N ASP A 932 -8.23 47.15 -6.03
CA ASP A 932 -7.40 46.44 -7.01
C ASP A 932 -6.10 45.85 -6.42
N SER A 933 -5.38 46.63 -5.61
CA SER A 933 -4.13 46.19 -4.96
C SER A 933 -4.35 45.35 -3.69
N GLN A 934 -5.57 45.35 -3.14
CA GLN A 934 -5.89 44.72 -1.86
C GLN A 934 -5.52 43.24 -1.78
N ARG A 935 -5.96 42.41 -2.74
CA ARG A 935 -5.70 40.95 -2.72
C ARG A 935 -4.21 40.65 -2.77
N LYS A 936 -3.49 41.42 -3.58
CA LYS A 936 -2.07 41.28 -3.82
C LYS A 936 -1.26 41.65 -2.59
N LEU A 937 -1.55 42.82 -2.01
CA LEU A 937 -0.95 43.27 -0.76
C LEU A 937 -1.22 42.28 0.38
N ILE A 938 -2.45 41.83 0.55
CA ILE A 938 -2.82 40.80 1.54
C ILE A 938 -2.03 39.50 1.32
N THR A 939 -1.95 39.03 0.07
CA THR A 939 -1.26 37.77 -0.26
C THR A 939 0.23 37.89 0.05
N TYR A 940 0.83 39.03 -0.26
CA TYR A 940 2.23 39.32 0.02
C TYR A 940 2.50 39.43 1.53
N LEU A 941 1.72 40.22 2.26
CA LEU A 941 1.81 40.36 3.72
C LEU A 941 1.64 39.02 4.42
N ARG A 942 0.71 38.17 3.95
CA ARG A 942 0.52 36.81 4.48
C ARG A 942 1.72 35.90 4.19
N LYS A 943 2.28 35.94 2.96
CA LYS A 943 3.47 35.16 2.60
C LYS A 943 4.70 35.55 3.45
N ARG A 944 4.79 36.82 3.85
CA ARG A 944 5.82 37.37 4.73
C ARG A 944 5.46 37.30 6.22
N ASN A 945 4.32 36.71 6.58
CA ASN A 945 3.82 36.56 7.96
C ASN A 945 3.53 37.88 8.74
N PHE A 946 3.24 39.00 8.05
CA PHE A 946 2.83 40.25 8.70
C PHE A 946 1.36 40.27 9.13
N ILE A 947 0.52 39.43 8.53
CA ILE A 947 -0.89 39.27 8.88
C ILE A 947 -1.23 37.79 9.06
N TYR A 948 -2.11 37.51 10.03
CA TYR A 948 -2.60 36.17 10.37
C TYR A 948 -4.12 36.12 10.23
N GLY A 949 -4.66 34.97 9.83
CA GLY A 949 -6.12 34.76 9.65
C GLY A 949 -6.50 34.26 8.26
N GLY A 950 -6.28 32.96 8.02
CA GLY A 950 -6.75 32.21 6.84
C GLY A 950 -8.03 31.46 7.16
#